data_AF-A0A8C2YXT6-F1
#
_entry.id   AF-A0A8C2YXT6-F1
#
_cell.length_a   1.000
_cell.length_b   1.000
_cell.length_c   1.000
_cell.angle_alpha   90.00
_cell.angle_beta   90.00
_cell.angle_gamma   90.00
#
_symmetry.space_group_name_H-M   'P 1'
#
loop_
_entity.id
_entity.type
_entity.pdbx_description
1 polymer ?
#
loop_
_entity_poly.entity_id
_entity_poly.type
_entity_poly.pdbx_seq_one_letter_code
_entity_poly.pdbx_strand_id
1 'polypeptide(L)'
;MIAFQVTFMLYVYLISESSSLLSSCKLRRQFYLNSMHKPGDVVLGGLFNVHYTSVFSKLSFTSEPNQLSCQGFGTAGFRHAMTMAFAIDEINKKPNLLPNVTLGYSLYDNCATLVIGFSAALLLASGQEEQFLLQEECLGTPPVLGIVGDSFSTFSIATSDVLGLFNLPIVSYYATCSCLSDRQRFPSFFRTIPSDAFQVRAMIKILKRFGWTWAGLLVSDDDYGLHVSQTFQSDLAQSGGGCLAYSEILPWGENPAELKRIVEIMKRSTARVVIVFAHQIHVIQLMEEVVRENVTGLQWIASEAWSAAAVLQTPRFMPYLSGTLGIAIRRGEILGLRDFLLRIRPDLHIISNFLINTFQVMQFWEYIFDCRFAPPPAGWVEAGGEVCTGQEDLESVGTELLDVSDLRPEYNIYKAVYALAYALDDMLQCEPGRGPFSGHSCATLQILKPWQLIHYLEKVNFTTSFGDQVSFDENGDALPIYDVMNWLWLPDGRTKVQSVGLVKKLASKGEELTLDEEKIFWNFDSKQSPLSVCSESCPPGTRMARKKGQPFCCFDCVPCSEGKFSNDTEDFWSNVQRDHCIPKKTEFLSYHEPLGICLTTTSLLGTFICAVVLGIFTYHRSTPMVRANNSELSFLLLLSLKSCFLCSLLFIGRPSLWTCQLRHAAFGISFVLCVSCILVKTIVVLAVFKASKPGGGASLKWFGAVQQRGTVLVLTSIQAAICTAWIVSASPAPHKNTQYHNDKIVYECVVGSTVGFAVLLGYIGFLAILSFLLAFLARNLPDNFNEAKLITFSMLIFCAVWVAFVPAYVNSPGKYSDAVEVFAILASSFGLLLALFGPKCYIILLRPERNTKKAIMGRGECNN
;
A
#
# COMPACT_ATOMS: atom_id res chain seq x y z
N MET A 1 -19.13 62.00 8.05
CA MET A 1 -20.24 61.02 7.97
C MET A 1 -21.44 61.55 7.20
N ILE A 2 -21.96 62.73 7.53
CA ILE A 2 -23.11 63.35 6.83
C ILE A 2 -22.83 63.62 5.34
N ALA A 3 -21.63 64.11 4.99
CA ALA A 3 -21.24 64.30 3.59
C ALA A 3 -21.23 62.98 2.79
N PHE A 4 -20.84 61.86 3.41
CA PHE A 4 -20.82 60.56 2.73
C PHE A 4 -22.24 60.01 2.51
N GLN A 5 -23.15 60.20 3.48
CA GLN A 5 -24.56 59.86 3.33
C GLN A 5 -25.28 60.70 2.27
N VAL A 6 -24.98 62.00 2.20
CA VAL A 6 -25.57 62.88 1.17
C VAL A 6 -25.04 62.53 -0.22
N THR A 7 -23.75 62.20 -0.34
CA THR A 7 -23.17 61.78 -1.62
C THR A 7 -23.69 60.42 -2.05
N PHE A 8 -23.90 59.48 -1.11
CA PHE A 8 -24.50 58.18 -1.38
C PHE A 8 -25.98 58.30 -1.76
N MET A 9 -26.75 59.15 -1.08
CA MET A 9 -28.15 59.41 -1.43
C MET A 9 -28.28 60.13 -2.78
N LEU A 10 -27.41 61.08 -3.10
CA LEU A 10 -27.36 61.72 -4.42
C LEU A 10 -26.93 60.73 -5.51
N TYR A 11 -26.00 59.82 -5.23
CA TYR A 11 -25.62 58.75 -6.15
C TYR A 11 -26.78 57.78 -6.40
N VAL A 12 -27.52 57.39 -5.35
CA VAL A 12 -28.71 56.53 -5.47
C VAL A 12 -29.86 57.26 -6.19
N TYR A 13 -30.05 58.56 -5.97
CA TYR A 13 -31.08 59.36 -6.62
C TYR A 13 -30.76 59.65 -8.10
N LEU A 14 -29.48 59.86 -8.45
CA LEU A 14 -29.04 59.98 -9.84
C LEU A 14 -29.12 58.63 -10.59
N ILE A 15 -28.99 57.50 -9.88
CA ILE A 15 -29.27 56.18 -10.45
C ILE A 15 -30.78 55.97 -10.63
N SER A 16 -31.64 56.50 -9.74
CA SER A 16 -33.09 56.33 -9.89
C SER A 16 -33.69 57.23 -11.00
N GLU A 17 -33.19 58.45 -11.21
CA GLU A 17 -33.67 59.34 -12.28
C GLU A 17 -33.15 59.00 -13.69
N SER A 18 -32.15 58.12 -13.83
CA SER A 18 -31.73 57.58 -15.14
C SER A 18 -32.50 56.32 -15.55
N SER A 19 -33.42 55.84 -14.71
CA SER A 19 -34.30 54.70 -15.01
C SER A 19 -35.68 55.14 -15.52
N SER A 20 -35.72 55.93 -16.59
CA SER A 20 -36.81 55.71 -17.55
C SER A 20 -36.62 54.29 -18.08
N LEU A 21 -37.33 53.31 -17.52
CA LEU A 21 -37.34 51.93 -17.99
C LEU A 21 -37.54 51.95 -19.51
N LEU A 22 -36.48 51.61 -20.26
CA LEU A 22 -36.61 51.22 -21.64
C LEU A 22 -37.47 49.94 -21.61
N SER A 23 -38.74 50.03 -21.95
CA SER A 23 -39.68 48.90 -22.06
C SER A 23 -39.36 47.96 -23.24
N SER A 24 -38.12 47.96 -23.73
CA SER A 24 -37.66 47.12 -24.84
C SER A 24 -36.25 46.60 -24.58
N CYS A 25 -36.09 45.28 -24.62
CA CYS A 25 -34.78 44.66 -24.76
C CYS A 25 -34.28 44.93 -26.19
N LYS A 26 -33.07 45.46 -26.32
CA LYS A 26 -32.42 45.67 -27.63
C LYS A 26 -31.29 44.66 -27.82
N LEU A 27 -31.31 43.98 -28.97
CA LEU A 27 -30.23 43.08 -29.37
C LEU A 27 -28.92 43.87 -29.47
N ARG A 28 -27.88 43.45 -28.73
CA ARG A 28 -26.58 44.14 -28.72
C ARG A 28 -25.68 43.77 -29.89
N ARG A 29 -25.82 42.55 -30.41
CA ARG A 29 -25.01 42.02 -31.51
C ARG A 29 -25.75 40.90 -32.22
N GLN A 30 -25.63 40.86 -33.54
CA GLN A 30 -26.08 39.75 -34.37
C GLN A 30 -24.87 38.93 -34.79
N PHE A 31 -24.98 37.60 -34.71
CA PHE A 31 -23.94 36.70 -35.21
C PHE A 31 -24.49 35.88 -36.37
N TYR A 32 -23.80 35.87 -37.50
CA TYR A 32 -24.21 35.10 -38.68
C TYR A 32 -23.45 33.76 -38.69
N LEU A 33 -23.86 32.82 -37.85
CA LEU A 33 -23.18 31.54 -37.74
C LEU A 33 -23.80 30.50 -38.70
N ASN A 34 -22.99 29.52 -39.12
CA ASN A 34 -23.47 28.37 -39.87
C ASN A 34 -24.52 27.62 -39.02
N SER A 35 -25.74 27.49 -39.53
CA SER A 35 -26.84 26.88 -38.78
C SER A 35 -27.76 26.02 -39.65
N MET A 36 -28.54 25.17 -38.98
CA MET A 36 -29.67 24.44 -39.56
C MET A 36 -30.85 24.59 -38.61
N HIS A 37 -32.02 24.93 -39.14
CA HIS A 37 -33.21 25.16 -38.34
C HIS A 37 -34.41 24.39 -38.89
N LYS A 38 -35.17 23.78 -37.98
CA LYS A 38 -36.48 23.19 -38.26
C LYS A 38 -37.46 23.66 -37.19
N PRO A 39 -38.58 24.31 -37.57
CA PRO A 39 -39.56 24.80 -36.60
C PRO A 39 -40.29 23.63 -35.92
N GLY A 40 -40.80 23.90 -34.72
CA GLY A 40 -41.65 23.02 -33.93
C GLY A 40 -42.31 23.81 -32.79
N ASP A 41 -43.25 23.19 -32.08
CA ASP A 41 -43.89 23.77 -30.89
C ASP A 41 -42.87 24.05 -29.78
N VAL A 42 -41.83 23.20 -29.71
CA VAL A 42 -40.68 23.35 -28.81
C VAL A 42 -39.40 23.10 -29.60
N VAL A 43 -38.42 23.99 -29.48
CA VAL A 43 -37.14 23.89 -30.21
C VAL A 43 -36.01 23.46 -29.27
N LEU A 44 -35.19 22.50 -29.69
CA LEU A 44 -33.96 22.11 -29.01
C LEU A 44 -32.74 22.72 -29.71
N GLY A 45 -31.80 23.24 -28.93
CA GLY A 45 -30.54 23.77 -29.43
C GLY A 45 -29.48 22.67 -29.60
N GLY A 46 -28.63 22.79 -30.61
CA GLY A 46 -27.51 21.87 -30.82
C GLY A 46 -26.21 22.59 -31.14
N LEU A 47 -25.11 22.14 -30.54
CA LEU A 47 -23.75 22.63 -30.78
C LEU A 47 -22.86 21.48 -31.27
N PHE A 48 -22.43 21.55 -32.53
CA PHE A 48 -21.67 20.47 -33.18
C PHE A 48 -20.41 21.01 -33.86
N ASN A 49 -19.35 20.20 -33.85
CA ASN A 49 -18.10 20.52 -34.54
C ASN A 49 -18.15 20.04 -35.98
N VAL A 50 -18.77 20.82 -36.87
CA VAL A 50 -18.92 20.46 -38.30
C VAL A 50 -17.68 20.86 -39.09
N HIS A 51 -16.97 21.92 -38.70
CA HIS A 51 -15.74 22.37 -39.36
C HIS A 51 -14.52 22.34 -38.43
N TYR A 52 -13.36 21.94 -38.97
CA TYR A 52 -12.15 21.71 -38.16
C TYR A 52 -11.42 22.96 -37.67
N THR A 53 -11.66 24.14 -38.27
CA THR A 53 -10.96 25.36 -37.88
C THR A 53 -11.73 26.62 -38.24
N SER A 54 -11.26 27.77 -37.73
CA SER A 54 -11.74 29.10 -38.10
C SER A 54 -10.58 30.02 -38.48
N VAL A 55 -10.82 30.91 -39.45
CA VAL A 55 -9.82 31.91 -39.85
C VAL A 55 -10.00 33.18 -39.04
N PHE A 56 -9.03 33.47 -38.19
CA PHE A 56 -8.96 34.72 -37.47
C PHE A 56 -8.41 35.82 -38.38
N SER A 57 -9.23 36.84 -38.64
CA SER A 57 -8.73 38.08 -39.24
C SER A 57 -7.80 38.80 -38.26
N LYS A 58 -6.76 39.46 -38.76
CA LYS A 58 -5.84 40.24 -37.93
C LYS A 58 -6.63 41.35 -37.20
N LEU A 59 -6.68 41.26 -35.87
CA LEU A 59 -7.39 42.22 -35.03
C LEU A 59 -6.55 43.50 -34.92
N SER A 60 -6.95 44.55 -35.66
CA SER A 60 -6.30 45.87 -35.55
C SER A 60 -6.76 46.66 -34.32
N PHE A 61 -7.86 46.24 -33.67
CA PHE A 61 -8.56 46.96 -32.60
C PHE A 61 -9.01 48.40 -32.97
N THR A 62 -9.08 48.70 -34.27
CA THR A 62 -9.51 50.02 -34.80
C THR A 62 -10.94 50.00 -35.36
N SER A 63 -11.50 48.83 -35.59
CA SER A 63 -12.85 48.62 -36.11
C SER A 63 -13.45 47.35 -35.49
N GLU A 64 -14.76 47.16 -35.65
CA GLU A 64 -15.37 45.87 -35.28
C GLU A 64 -14.68 44.75 -36.08
N PRO A 65 -14.32 43.62 -35.43
CA PRO A 65 -13.69 42.52 -36.13
C PRO A 65 -14.62 41.91 -37.17
N ASN A 66 -14.04 41.57 -38.33
CA ASN A 66 -14.73 40.81 -39.36
C ASN A 66 -15.26 39.50 -38.78
N GLN A 67 -16.35 39.03 -39.37
CA GLN A 67 -16.95 37.77 -38.99
C GLN A 67 -16.00 36.60 -39.23
N LEU A 68 -15.96 35.67 -38.27
CA LEU A 68 -15.14 34.47 -38.37
C LEU A 68 -15.76 33.52 -39.40
N SER A 69 -14.92 33.01 -40.32
CA SER A 69 -15.31 31.99 -41.28
C SER A 69 -14.75 30.63 -40.85
N CYS A 70 -15.59 29.62 -40.87
CA CYS A 70 -15.20 28.24 -40.59
C CYS A 70 -14.64 27.55 -41.84
N GLN A 71 -13.69 26.64 -41.67
CA GLN A 71 -13.00 25.94 -42.75
C GLN A 71 -12.78 24.46 -42.43
N GLY A 72 -12.65 23.65 -43.48
CA GLY A 72 -12.42 22.22 -43.39
C GLY A 72 -13.66 21.47 -42.92
N PHE A 73 -14.57 21.16 -43.85
CA PHE A 73 -15.79 20.42 -43.55
C PHE A 73 -15.47 18.99 -43.06
N GLY A 74 -16.08 18.58 -41.96
CA GLY A 74 -15.91 17.28 -41.32
C GLY A 74 -17.20 16.45 -41.35
N THR A 75 -17.16 15.31 -42.04
CA THR A 75 -18.32 14.40 -42.21
C THR A 75 -18.82 13.83 -40.88
N ALA A 76 -17.92 13.49 -39.95
CA ALA A 76 -18.29 12.99 -38.62
C ALA A 76 -19.06 14.05 -37.80
N GLY A 77 -18.61 15.30 -37.83
CA GLY A 77 -19.28 16.43 -37.20
C GLY A 77 -20.68 16.67 -37.75
N PHE A 78 -20.81 16.60 -39.08
CA PHE A 78 -22.12 16.68 -39.73
C PHE A 78 -23.03 15.49 -39.36
N ARG A 79 -22.48 14.27 -39.26
CA ARG A 79 -23.22 13.08 -38.79
C ARG A 79 -23.77 13.27 -37.38
N HIS A 80 -23.00 13.89 -36.48
CA HIS A 80 -23.46 14.22 -35.13
C HIS A 80 -24.70 15.14 -35.17
N ALA A 81 -24.64 16.23 -35.95
CA ALA A 81 -25.76 17.15 -36.13
C ALA A 81 -26.99 16.44 -36.73
N MET A 82 -26.79 15.61 -37.75
CA MET A 82 -27.87 14.85 -38.38
C MET A 82 -28.44 13.75 -37.48
N THR A 83 -27.66 13.23 -36.53
CA THR A 83 -28.15 12.28 -35.53
C THR A 83 -29.16 12.95 -34.58
N MET A 84 -28.90 14.20 -34.18
CA MET A 84 -29.89 14.98 -33.42
C MET A 84 -31.16 15.22 -34.23
N ALA A 85 -31.01 15.62 -35.51
CA ALA A 85 -32.16 15.81 -36.40
C ALA A 85 -32.99 14.52 -36.59
N PHE A 86 -32.31 13.37 -36.70
CA PHE A 86 -32.94 12.05 -36.76
C PHE A 86 -33.71 11.71 -35.47
N ALA A 87 -33.08 11.87 -34.30
CA ALA A 87 -33.71 11.56 -33.03
C ALA A 87 -35.01 12.37 -32.83
N ILE A 88 -35.01 13.65 -33.23
CA ILE A 88 -36.20 14.51 -33.22
C ILE A 88 -37.27 14.03 -34.20
N ASP A 89 -36.89 13.69 -35.43
CA ASP A 89 -37.80 13.14 -36.44
C ASP A 89 -38.44 11.82 -35.99
N GLU A 90 -37.68 10.98 -35.30
CA GLU A 90 -38.16 9.72 -34.74
C GLU A 90 -39.13 9.95 -33.58
N ILE A 91 -38.81 10.85 -32.64
CA ILE A 91 -39.67 11.17 -31.48
C ILE A 91 -41.02 11.72 -31.97
N ASN A 92 -41.02 12.64 -32.94
CA ASN A 92 -42.25 13.21 -33.50
C ASN A 92 -43.16 12.17 -34.18
N LYS A 93 -42.65 10.97 -34.51
CA LYS A 93 -43.43 9.86 -35.07
C LYS A 93 -43.92 8.88 -34.02
N LYS A 94 -43.50 9.01 -32.75
CA LYS A 94 -43.89 8.11 -31.66
C LYS A 94 -45.19 8.59 -31.01
N PRO A 95 -46.24 7.76 -30.97
CA PRO A 95 -47.51 8.15 -30.34
C PRO A 95 -47.47 8.16 -28.81
N ASN A 96 -46.44 7.59 -28.19
CA ASN A 96 -46.35 7.39 -26.74
C ASN A 96 -45.42 8.37 -26.02
N LEU A 97 -44.77 9.28 -26.77
CA LEU A 97 -43.82 10.25 -26.23
C LEU A 97 -44.11 11.57 -26.94
N LEU A 98 -44.58 12.59 -26.19
CA LEU A 98 -44.97 13.90 -26.73
C LEU A 98 -46.05 13.86 -27.84
N PRO A 99 -47.19 13.14 -27.68
CA PRO A 99 -48.18 12.92 -28.74
C PRO A 99 -48.82 14.17 -29.36
N ASN A 100 -48.83 15.30 -28.66
CA ASN A 100 -49.45 16.57 -29.10
C ASN A 100 -48.43 17.72 -29.17
N VAL A 101 -47.13 17.41 -29.21
CA VAL A 101 -46.07 18.41 -29.21
C VAL A 101 -45.05 18.05 -30.27
N THR A 102 -44.82 18.97 -31.20
CA THR A 102 -43.83 18.80 -32.26
C THR A 102 -42.49 19.38 -31.82
N LEU A 103 -41.44 18.55 -31.78
CA LEU A 103 -40.09 19.01 -31.52
C LEU A 103 -39.43 19.55 -32.80
N GLY A 104 -38.86 20.74 -32.71
CA GLY A 104 -37.98 21.38 -33.69
C GLY A 104 -36.54 21.44 -33.21
N TYR A 105 -35.65 21.98 -34.04
CA TYR A 105 -34.23 22.17 -33.68
C TYR A 105 -33.62 23.45 -34.25
N SER A 106 -32.59 23.93 -33.57
CA SER A 106 -31.65 24.96 -34.03
C SER A 106 -30.23 24.46 -33.80
N LEU A 107 -29.55 24.04 -34.86
CA LEU A 107 -28.21 23.45 -34.79
C LEU A 107 -27.20 24.49 -35.27
N TYR A 108 -26.14 24.71 -34.50
CA TYR A 108 -25.04 25.61 -34.85
C TYR A 108 -23.72 24.87 -34.87
N ASP A 109 -22.85 25.33 -35.77
CA ASP A 109 -21.47 24.89 -35.83
C ASP A 109 -20.61 25.66 -34.82
N ASN A 110 -19.80 24.95 -34.02
CA ASN A 110 -18.83 25.55 -33.10
C ASN A 110 -17.44 25.73 -33.72
N CYS A 111 -17.18 25.15 -34.89
CA CYS A 111 -15.96 25.27 -35.69
C CYS A 111 -14.65 25.00 -34.91
N ALA A 112 -14.71 24.11 -33.91
CA ALA A 112 -13.64 23.84 -32.96
C ALA A 112 -13.01 25.13 -32.36
N THR A 113 -13.80 26.19 -32.22
CA THR A 113 -13.33 27.52 -31.79
C THR A 113 -14.20 28.06 -30.67
N LEU A 114 -13.59 28.30 -29.50
CA LEU A 114 -14.30 28.69 -28.27
C LEU A 114 -15.24 29.87 -28.47
N VAL A 115 -14.77 30.94 -29.13
CA VAL A 115 -15.57 32.16 -29.33
C VAL A 115 -16.81 31.90 -30.19
N ILE A 116 -16.70 31.02 -31.19
CA ILE A 116 -17.81 30.68 -32.09
C ILE A 116 -18.82 29.81 -31.34
N GLY A 117 -18.37 28.73 -30.68
CA GLY A 117 -19.23 27.85 -29.89
C GLY A 117 -19.97 28.61 -28.77
N PHE A 118 -19.26 29.48 -28.05
CA PHE A 118 -19.87 30.31 -27.01
C PHE A 118 -20.88 31.31 -27.59
N SER A 119 -20.58 31.95 -28.73
CA SER A 119 -21.52 32.86 -29.40
C SER A 119 -22.77 32.13 -29.88
N ALA A 120 -22.62 30.93 -30.42
CA ALA A 120 -23.74 30.07 -30.80
C ALA A 120 -24.61 29.68 -29.60
N ALA A 121 -24.00 29.35 -28.46
CA ALA A 121 -24.74 29.03 -27.25
C ALA A 121 -25.54 30.23 -26.71
N LEU A 122 -24.95 31.44 -26.73
CA LEU A 122 -25.66 32.67 -26.38
C LEU A 122 -26.84 32.94 -27.33
N LEU A 123 -26.64 32.74 -28.64
CA LEU A 123 -27.70 32.87 -29.63
C LEU A 123 -28.86 31.90 -29.39
N LEU A 124 -28.56 30.66 -29.03
CA LEU A 124 -29.58 29.66 -28.68
C LEU A 124 -30.38 30.10 -27.45
N ALA A 125 -29.75 30.76 -26.48
CA ALA A 125 -30.41 31.24 -25.28
C ALA A 125 -31.21 32.54 -25.49
N SER A 126 -30.71 33.48 -26.29
CA SER A 126 -31.29 34.82 -26.44
C SER A 126 -32.15 35.03 -27.68
N GLY A 127 -32.00 34.19 -28.71
CA GLY A 127 -32.59 34.43 -30.03
C GLY A 127 -31.91 35.58 -30.80
N GLN A 128 -32.46 35.93 -31.96
CA GLN A 128 -31.94 36.99 -32.85
C GLN A 128 -32.98 38.06 -33.22
N GLU A 129 -34.14 38.10 -32.58
CA GLU A 129 -35.17 39.09 -32.90
C GLU A 129 -34.73 40.50 -32.45
N GLU A 130 -34.84 41.49 -33.34
CA GLU A 130 -34.40 42.88 -33.09
C GLU A 130 -35.24 43.60 -32.02
N GLN A 131 -36.51 43.18 -31.85
CA GLN A 131 -37.44 43.72 -30.87
C GLN A 131 -38.23 42.59 -30.19
N PHE A 132 -37.93 42.36 -28.91
CA PHE A 132 -38.79 41.55 -28.04
C PHE A 132 -39.85 42.46 -27.39
N LEU A 133 -41.13 42.12 -27.56
CA LEU A 133 -42.19 42.71 -26.75
C LEU A 133 -42.08 42.14 -25.34
N LEU A 134 -41.50 42.93 -24.43
CA LEU A 134 -41.59 42.66 -23.00
C LEU A 134 -43.05 42.78 -22.59
N GLN A 135 -43.77 41.65 -22.51
CA GLN A 135 -44.83 41.56 -21.50
C GLN A 135 -44.16 41.86 -20.15
N GLU A 136 -44.79 42.68 -19.31
CA GLU A 136 -44.23 43.45 -18.18
C GLU A 136 -43.36 42.68 -17.15
N GLU A 137 -43.14 41.38 -17.34
CA GLU A 137 -42.38 40.47 -16.46
C GLU A 137 -41.26 39.66 -17.16
N CYS A 138 -40.80 40.00 -18.38
CA CYS A 138 -39.88 39.13 -19.16
C CYS A 138 -40.44 37.71 -19.33
N LEU A 139 -41.76 37.56 -19.43
CA LEU A 139 -42.43 36.29 -19.65
C LEU A 139 -42.53 36.02 -21.15
N GLY A 140 -41.85 34.96 -21.61
CA GLY A 140 -41.91 34.46 -22.98
C GLY A 140 -41.30 33.06 -23.04
N THR A 141 -41.69 32.25 -24.03
CA THR A 141 -41.06 30.95 -24.27
C THR A 141 -39.61 31.16 -24.68
N PRO A 142 -38.64 30.45 -24.07
CA PRO A 142 -37.24 30.58 -24.44
C PRO A 142 -37.06 30.14 -25.91
N PRO A 143 -36.10 30.72 -26.66
CA PRO A 143 -35.86 30.34 -28.06
C PRO A 143 -35.55 28.85 -28.22
N VAL A 144 -34.89 28.26 -27.22
CA VAL A 144 -34.74 26.81 -27.08
C VAL A 144 -35.03 26.36 -25.65
N LEU A 145 -35.52 25.14 -25.52
CA LEU A 145 -35.81 24.52 -24.22
C LEU A 145 -34.55 24.01 -23.50
N GLY A 146 -33.55 23.55 -24.27
CA GLY A 146 -32.29 23.02 -23.77
C GLY A 146 -31.31 22.82 -24.92
N ILE A 147 -30.03 22.65 -24.59
CA ILE A 147 -28.94 22.54 -25.57
C ILE A 147 -28.32 21.16 -25.49
N VAL A 148 -28.15 20.49 -26.64
CA VAL A 148 -27.33 19.28 -26.79
C VAL A 148 -25.94 19.69 -27.30
N GLY A 149 -24.91 19.38 -26.53
CA GLY A 149 -23.54 19.88 -26.73
C GLY A 149 -23.11 20.81 -25.59
N ASP A 150 -21.99 21.52 -25.65
CA ASP A 150 -20.91 21.40 -26.64
C ASP A 150 -20.13 20.08 -26.46
N SER A 151 -19.32 19.68 -27.44
CA SER A 151 -18.41 18.53 -27.35
C SER A 151 -17.12 18.81 -26.57
N PHE A 152 -16.64 20.06 -26.53
CA PHE A 152 -15.39 20.41 -25.85
C PHE A 152 -15.63 20.82 -24.39
N SER A 153 -14.79 20.31 -23.47
CA SER A 153 -14.87 20.63 -22.04
C SER A 153 -14.70 22.13 -21.79
N THR A 154 -13.67 22.78 -22.33
CA THR A 154 -13.45 24.24 -22.20
C THR A 154 -14.64 25.06 -22.71
N PHE A 155 -15.30 24.62 -23.79
CA PHE A 155 -16.42 25.36 -24.40
C PHE A 155 -17.67 25.18 -23.55
N SER A 156 -17.87 23.98 -23.01
CA SER A 156 -18.94 23.67 -22.07
C SER A 156 -18.79 24.46 -20.78
N ILE A 157 -17.58 24.58 -20.22
CA ILE A 157 -17.30 25.40 -19.02
C ILE A 157 -17.70 26.85 -19.27
N ALA A 158 -17.18 27.46 -20.35
CA ALA A 158 -17.46 28.86 -20.68
C ALA A 158 -18.96 29.11 -20.89
N THR A 159 -19.63 28.19 -21.59
CA THR A 159 -21.07 28.26 -21.84
C THR A 159 -21.87 28.09 -20.55
N SER A 160 -21.56 27.10 -19.73
CA SER A 160 -22.28 26.80 -18.48
C SER A 160 -22.08 27.86 -17.41
N ASP A 161 -20.91 28.51 -17.33
CA ASP A 161 -20.68 29.63 -16.41
C ASP A 161 -21.67 30.80 -16.65
N VAL A 162 -22.15 30.97 -17.90
CA VAL A 162 -23.10 32.03 -18.25
C VAL A 162 -24.53 31.53 -18.31
N LEU A 163 -24.79 30.44 -19.04
CA LEU A 163 -26.14 29.90 -19.21
C LEU A 163 -26.69 29.25 -17.94
N GLY A 164 -25.81 28.84 -17.01
CA GLY A 164 -26.19 28.39 -15.67
C GLY A 164 -26.89 29.47 -14.85
N LEU A 165 -26.56 30.76 -15.05
CA LEU A 165 -27.25 31.89 -14.38
C LEU A 165 -28.72 32.00 -14.80
N PHE A 166 -29.03 31.56 -16.03
CA PHE A 166 -30.38 31.54 -16.58
C PHE A 166 -31.07 30.17 -16.39
N ASN A 167 -30.38 29.22 -15.76
CA ASN A 167 -30.84 27.84 -15.57
C ASN A 167 -31.30 27.17 -16.88
N LEU A 168 -30.61 27.46 -17.99
CA LEU A 168 -30.87 26.78 -19.26
C LEU A 168 -30.12 25.43 -19.24
N PRO A 169 -30.83 24.28 -19.34
CA PRO A 169 -30.19 22.97 -19.29
C PRO A 169 -29.32 22.72 -20.53
N ILE A 170 -28.14 22.18 -20.26
CA ILE A 170 -27.17 21.75 -21.27
C ILE A 170 -26.89 20.27 -21.03
N VAL A 171 -27.08 19.45 -22.06
CA VAL A 171 -26.76 18.01 -22.04
C VAL A 171 -25.63 17.75 -23.03
N SER A 172 -24.39 17.74 -22.54
CA SER A 172 -23.24 17.44 -23.39
C SER A 172 -23.14 15.95 -23.70
N TYR A 173 -22.77 15.63 -24.94
CA TYR A 173 -22.54 14.26 -25.39
C TYR A 173 -21.06 13.83 -25.34
N TYR A 174 -20.14 14.76 -25.07
CA TYR A 174 -18.70 14.53 -25.22
C TYR A 174 -17.78 15.33 -24.27
N ALA A 175 -18.30 16.27 -23.47
CA ALA A 175 -17.48 17.03 -22.51
C ALA A 175 -17.27 16.22 -21.22
N THR A 176 -16.05 15.71 -21.04
CA THR A 176 -15.74 14.69 -20.03
C THR A 176 -14.97 15.21 -18.82
N CYS A 177 -14.52 16.47 -18.81
CA CYS A 177 -13.78 17.03 -17.66
C CYS A 177 -14.53 16.79 -16.35
N SER A 178 -13.85 16.28 -15.33
CA SER A 178 -14.46 16.07 -14.00
C SER A 178 -14.80 17.38 -13.29
N CYS A 179 -14.23 18.49 -13.74
CA CYS A 179 -14.57 19.83 -13.27
C CYS A 179 -16.04 20.22 -13.51
N LEU A 180 -16.69 19.68 -14.55
CA LEU A 180 -18.08 19.97 -14.89
C LEU A 180 -19.10 19.28 -13.96
N SER A 181 -18.64 18.36 -13.09
CA SER A 181 -19.48 17.67 -12.11
C SER A 181 -19.81 18.53 -10.87
N ASP A 182 -19.21 19.72 -10.72
CA ASP A 182 -19.52 20.63 -9.60
C ASP A 182 -20.87 21.33 -9.82
N ARG A 183 -21.93 20.78 -9.21
CA ARG A 183 -23.30 21.31 -9.29
C ARG A 183 -23.49 22.69 -8.65
N GLN A 184 -22.59 23.14 -7.77
CA GLN A 184 -22.68 24.49 -7.22
C GLN A 184 -22.28 25.53 -8.28
N ARG A 185 -21.29 25.19 -9.11
CA ARG A 185 -20.85 26.06 -10.21
C ARG A 185 -21.68 25.84 -11.49
N PHE A 186 -22.04 24.60 -11.80
CA PHE A 186 -22.72 24.20 -13.04
C PHE A 186 -24.08 23.52 -12.77
N PRO A 187 -25.07 24.24 -12.20
CA PRO A 187 -26.34 23.67 -11.76
C PRO A 187 -27.25 23.17 -12.91
N SER A 188 -27.03 23.64 -14.14
CA SER A 188 -27.82 23.26 -15.32
C SER A 188 -27.06 22.37 -16.30
N PHE A 189 -25.85 21.90 -15.96
CA PHE A 189 -25.05 21.03 -16.82
C PHE A 189 -25.32 19.55 -16.52
N PHE A 190 -25.51 18.77 -17.58
CA PHE A 190 -25.69 17.33 -17.59
C PHE A 190 -24.87 16.74 -18.73
N ARG A 191 -24.59 15.44 -18.69
CA ARG A 191 -23.95 14.77 -19.81
C ARG A 191 -24.31 13.31 -19.95
N THR A 192 -24.40 12.85 -21.20
CA THR A 192 -24.67 11.45 -21.57
C THR A 192 -23.39 10.61 -21.71
N ILE A 193 -22.25 11.17 -21.33
CA ILE A 193 -20.93 10.52 -21.29
C ILE A 193 -20.39 10.51 -19.84
N PRO A 194 -19.66 9.47 -19.40
CA PRO A 194 -19.06 9.46 -18.07
C PRO A 194 -17.91 10.47 -17.90
N SER A 195 -17.70 10.91 -16.66
CA SER A 195 -16.57 11.75 -16.24
C SER A 195 -15.19 11.12 -16.50
N ASP A 196 -14.20 11.95 -16.83
CA ASP A 196 -12.79 11.55 -16.90
C ASP A 196 -12.29 10.97 -15.58
N ALA A 197 -12.86 11.38 -14.44
CA ALA A 197 -12.51 10.78 -13.15
C ALA A 197 -12.73 9.25 -13.16
N PHE A 198 -13.79 8.78 -13.82
CA PHE A 198 -14.03 7.35 -13.99
C PHE A 198 -13.02 6.71 -14.97
N GLN A 199 -12.70 7.40 -16.05
CA GLN A 199 -11.73 6.92 -17.05
C GLN A 199 -10.30 6.82 -16.49
N VAL A 200 -9.86 7.82 -15.73
CA VAL A 200 -8.56 7.83 -15.03
C VAL A 200 -8.43 6.59 -14.14
N ARG A 201 -9.44 6.31 -13.32
CA ARG A 201 -9.45 5.12 -12.45
C ARG A 201 -9.48 3.82 -13.26
N ALA A 202 -10.22 3.79 -14.37
CA ALA A 202 -10.22 2.65 -15.29
C ALA A 202 -8.81 2.38 -15.86
N MET A 203 -8.12 3.42 -16.34
CA MET A 203 -6.76 3.29 -16.87
C MET A 203 -5.77 2.85 -15.77
N ILE A 204 -5.87 3.38 -14.55
CA ILE A 204 -5.06 2.93 -13.41
C ILE A 204 -5.30 1.44 -13.11
N LYS A 205 -6.53 0.94 -13.24
CA LYS A 205 -6.83 -0.50 -13.09
C LYS A 205 -6.18 -1.33 -14.21
N ILE A 206 -6.15 -0.82 -15.45
CA ILE A 206 -5.42 -1.46 -16.56
C ILE A 206 -3.93 -1.52 -16.23
N LEU A 207 -3.33 -0.41 -15.76
CA LEU A 207 -1.91 -0.39 -15.35
C LEU A 207 -1.61 -1.45 -14.29
N LYS A 208 -2.45 -1.52 -13.24
CA LYS A 208 -2.31 -2.50 -12.16
C LYS A 208 -2.46 -3.94 -12.66
N ARG A 209 -3.40 -4.19 -13.58
CA ARG A 209 -3.65 -5.54 -14.14
C ARG A 209 -2.42 -6.08 -14.86
N PHE A 210 -1.69 -5.24 -15.58
CA PHE A 210 -0.48 -5.63 -16.31
C PHE A 210 0.84 -5.37 -15.53
N GLY A 211 0.76 -4.95 -14.26
CA GLY A 211 1.95 -4.68 -13.44
C GLY A 211 2.79 -3.48 -13.93
N TRP A 212 2.19 -2.57 -14.70
CA TRP A 212 2.85 -1.38 -15.21
C TRP A 212 2.92 -0.30 -14.13
N THR A 213 4.12 -0.06 -13.60
CA THR A 213 4.35 0.90 -12.50
C THR A 213 5.14 2.13 -12.95
N TRP A 214 5.52 2.20 -14.22
CA TRP A 214 6.31 3.30 -14.79
C TRP A 214 5.75 3.68 -16.15
N ALA A 215 5.12 4.85 -16.27
CA ALA A 215 4.44 5.27 -17.50
C ALA A 215 4.70 6.74 -17.84
N GLY A 216 4.61 7.10 -19.11
CA GLY A 216 4.52 8.49 -19.57
C GLY A 216 3.08 8.97 -19.62
N LEU A 217 2.84 10.25 -19.36
CA LEU A 217 1.54 10.89 -19.52
C LEU A 217 1.66 12.08 -20.48
N LEU A 218 0.80 12.11 -21.51
CA LEU A 218 0.67 13.22 -22.46
C LEU A 218 -0.77 13.75 -22.39
N VAL A 219 -0.92 15.07 -22.28
CA VAL A 219 -2.24 15.71 -22.19
C VAL A 219 -2.36 16.90 -23.15
N SER A 220 -3.57 17.26 -23.58
CA SER A 220 -3.78 18.52 -24.33
C SER A 220 -3.67 19.76 -23.45
N ASP A 221 -3.28 20.89 -24.05
CA ASP A 221 -3.19 22.20 -23.39
C ASP A 221 -4.56 22.89 -23.25
N ASP A 222 -5.51 22.24 -22.58
CA ASP A 222 -6.86 22.75 -22.32
C ASP A 222 -7.44 22.19 -21.01
N ASP A 223 -8.66 22.62 -20.64
CA ASP A 223 -9.29 22.19 -19.38
C ASP A 223 -9.53 20.66 -19.34
N TYR A 224 -9.69 20.01 -20.49
CA TYR A 224 -9.77 18.54 -20.57
C TYR A 224 -8.45 17.90 -20.13
N GLY A 225 -7.36 18.19 -20.85
CA GLY A 225 -6.07 17.55 -20.59
C GLY A 225 -5.43 17.95 -19.25
N LEU A 226 -5.48 19.24 -18.89
CA LEU A 226 -4.84 19.75 -17.67
C LEU A 226 -5.51 19.24 -16.39
N HIS A 227 -6.85 19.15 -16.38
CA HIS A 227 -7.58 18.64 -15.22
C HIS A 227 -7.35 17.13 -15.06
N VAL A 228 -7.34 16.38 -16.17
CA VAL A 228 -6.96 14.95 -16.14
C VAL A 228 -5.54 14.77 -15.61
N SER A 229 -4.57 15.60 -16.02
CA SER A 229 -3.20 15.49 -15.50
C SER A 229 -3.15 15.57 -13.97
N GLN A 230 -3.91 16.49 -13.38
CA GLN A 230 -3.97 16.65 -11.92
C GLN A 230 -4.64 15.42 -11.26
N THR A 231 -5.81 15.01 -11.74
CA THR A 231 -6.56 13.86 -11.20
C THR A 231 -5.79 12.54 -11.38
N PHE A 232 -5.13 12.34 -12.52
CA PHE A 232 -4.35 11.14 -12.77
C PHE A 232 -3.15 11.04 -11.82
N GLN A 233 -2.44 12.14 -11.59
CA GLN A 233 -1.33 12.17 -10.64
C GLN A 233 -1.79 11.90 -9.21
N SER A 234 -2.92 12.48 -8.77
CA SER A 234 -3.45 12.23 -7.43
C SER A 234 -3.89 10.78 -7.25
N ASP A 235 -4.65 10.25 -8.19
CA ASP A 235 -5.25 8.91 -8.07
C ASP A 235 -4.20 7.82 -8.25
N LEU A 236 -3.21 8.02 -9.12
CA LEU A 236 -2.10 7.09 -9.27
C LEU A 236 -1.28 6.99 -7.97
N ALA A 237 -1.00 8.12 -7.32
CA ALA A 237 -0.28 8.17 -6.06
C ALA A 237 -1.07 7.52 -4.91
N GLN A 238 -2.36 7.84 -4.77
CA GLN A 238 -3.22 7.27 -3.72
C GLN A 238 -3.43 5.76 -3.89
N SER A 239 -3.56 5.31 -5.14
CA SER A 239 -3.80 3.90 -5.43
C SER A 239 -2.57 3.02 -5.24
N GLY A 240 -1.36 3.62 -5.06
CA GLY A 240 -0.09 2.89 -5.11
C GLY A 240 0.13 2.19 -6.45
N GLY A 241 -0.53 2.66 -7.51
CA GLY A 241 -0.59 1.99 -8.82
C GLY A 241 0.68 2.15 -9.66
N GLY A 242 1.52 3.14 -9.36
CA GLY A 242 2.76 3.38 -10.09
C GLY A 242 3.24 4.83 -9.97
N CYS A 243 4.13 5.21 -10.88
CA CYS A 243 4.72 6.54 -10.99
C CYS A 243 4.78 6.98 -12.45
N LEU A 244 4.75 8.29 -12.67
CA LEU A 244 4.98 8.86 -13.99
C LEU A 244 6.47 9.10 -14.21
N ALA A 245 6.97 8.69 -15.38
CA ALA A 245 8.32 8.96 -15.84
C ALA A 245 8.47 10.39 -16.34
N TYR A 246 7.44 10.88 -17.01
CA TYR A 246 7.29 12.24 -17.51
C TYR A 246 5.80 12.54 -17.64
N SER A 247 5.47 13.84 -17.59
CA SER A 247 4.12 14.36 -17.83
C SER A 247 4.30 15.59 -18.70
N GLU A 248 3.87 15.53 -19.96
CA GLU A 248 4.08 16.60 -20.94
C GLU A 248 2.74 17.08 -21.51
N ILE A 249 2.71 18.35 -21.89
CA ILE A 249 1.52 19.00 -22.46
C ILE A 249 1.74 19.15 -23.96
N LEU A 250 0.80 18.66 -24.76
CA LEU A 250 0.79 18.78 -26.21
C LEU A 250 0.26 20.18 -26.59
N PRO A 251 1.03 20.95 -27.37
CA PRO A 251 0.69 22.34 -27.69
C PRO A 251 -0.48 22.43 -28.68
N TRP A 252 -1.31 23.47 -28.57
CA TRP A 252 -2.23 23.86 -29.63
C TRP A 252 -1.49 24.44 -30.83
N GLY A 253 -1.97 24.12 -32.04
CA GLY A 253 -1.38 24.59 -33.29
C GLY A 253 -0.07 23.87 -33.65
N GLU A 254 0.60 24.33 -34.70
CA GLU A 254 1.88 23.72 -35.11
C GLU A 254 3.04 24.32 -34.30
N ASN A 255 3.61 23.50 -33.40
CA ASN A 255 4.86 23.81 -32.72
C ASN A 255 5.86 22.65 -32.84
N PRO A 256 6.54 22.49 -33.99
CA PRO A 256 7.43 21.36 -34.25
C PRO A 256 8.59 21.24 -33.27
N ALA A 257 9.09 22.38 -32.76
CA ALA A 257 10.19 22.38 -31.80
C ALA A 257 9.78 21.73 -30.46
N GLU A 258 8.57 22.02 -30.01
CA GLU A 258 8.03 21.47 -28.76
C GLU A 258 7.66 19.99 -28.92
N LEU A 259 7.02 19.61 -30.03
CA LEU A 259 6.74 18.20 -30.33
C LEU A 259 8.02 17.36 -30.39
N LYS A 260 9.07 17.89 -31.02
CA LYS A 260 10.39 17.24 -31.04
C LYS A 260 10.97 17.07 -29.64
N ARG A 261 10.90 18.11 -28.80
CA ARG A 261 11.35 18.04 -27.38
C ARG A 261 10.62 16.92 -26.63
N ILE A 262 9.30 16.83 -26.80
CA ILE A 262 8.47 15.79 -26.15
C ILE A 262 8.88 14.40 -26.65
N VAL A 263 9.03 14.21 -27.96
CA VAL A 263 9.46 12.93 -28.55
C VAL A 263 10.88 12.55 -28.08
N GLU A 264 11.80 13.51 -27.93
CA GLU A 264 13.13 13.26 -27.36
C GLU A 264 13.07 12.78 -25.89
N ILE A 265 12.14 13.32 -25.09
CA ILE A 265 11.90 12.86 -23.71
C ILE A 265 11.36 11.43 -23.72
N MET A 266 10.40 11.13 -24.60
CA MET A 266 9.84 9.78 -24.77
C MET A 266 10.93 8.78 -25.13
N LYS A 267 11.83 9.12 -26.06
CA LYS A 267 12.97 8.29 -26.48
C LYS A 267 13.97 8.02 -25.36
N ARG A 268 14.25 9.04 -24.53
CA ARG A 268 15.23 8.95 -23.43
C ARG A 268 14.67 8.16 -22.24
N SER A 269 13.36 8.17 -22.05
CA SER A 269 12.71 7.49 -20.93
C SER A 269 12.79 5.97 -21.05
N THR A 270 12.83 5.30 -19.91
CA THR A 270 12.73 3.83 -19.81
C THR A 270 11.28 3.35 -19.79
N ALA A 271 10.30 4.25 -19.66
CA ALA A 271 8.89 3.89 -19.71
C ALA A 271 8.52 3.36 -21.10
N ARG A 272 7.84 2.22 -21.14
CA ARG A 272 7.32 1.60 -22.36
C ARG A 272 5.82 1.82 -22.54
N VAL A 273 5.12 2.30 -21.51
CA VAL A 273 3.70 2.62 -21.57
C VAL A 273 3.52 4.14 -21.63
N VAL A 274 2.72 4.63 -22.57
CA VAL A 274 2.41 6.06 -22.75
C VAL A 274 0.90 6.24 -22.78
N ILE A 275 0.40 7.02 -21.83
CA ILE A 275 -1.02 7.35 -21.68
C ILE A 275 -1.26 8.71 -22.30
N VAL A 276 -2.31 8.82 -23.13
CA VAL A 276 -2.59 10.06 -23.87
C VAL A 276 -4.05 10.47 -23.71
N PHE A 277 -4.25 11.62 -23.06
CA PHE A 277 -5.53 12.33 -22.97
C PHE A 277 -5.47 13.60 -23.80
N ALA A 278 -5.77 13.48 -25.08
CA ALA A 278 -5.72 14.61 -25.99
C ALA A 278 -6.70 14.42 -27.14
N HIS A 279 -7.11 15.53 -27.74
CA HIS A 279 -7.91 15.52 -28.97
C HIS A 279 -7.13 14.88 -30.13
N GLN A 280 -7.85 14.29 -31.08
CA GLN A 280 -7.26 13.62 -32.25
C GLN A 280 -6.21 14.47 -32.99
N ILE A 281 -6.39 15.79 -33.07
CA ILE A 281 -5.48 16.69 -33.78
C ILE A 281 -4.08 16.72 -33.16
N HIS A 282 -3.99 16.74 -31.83
CA HIS A 282 -2.72 16.72 -31.11
C HIS A 282 -1.98 15.40 -31.30
N VAL A 283 -2.74 14.29 -31.33
CA VAL A 283 -2.17 12.95 -31.54
C VAL A 283 -1.64 12.82 -32.97
N ILE A 284 -2.34 13.34 -33.99
CA ILE A 284 -1.83 13.36 -35.37
C ILE A 284 -0.50 14.10 -35.43
N GLN A 285 -0.41 15.30 -34.86
CA GLN A 285 0.81 16.11 -34.86
C GLN A 285 1.96 15.43 -34.11
N LEU A 286 1.68 14.82 -32.95
CA LEU A 286 2.66 14.01 -32.22
C LEU A 286 3.14 12.83 -33.05
N MET A 287 2.22 12.12 -33.72
CA MET A 287 2.55 10.92 -34.48
C MET A 287 3.37 11.22 -35.73
N GLU A 288 3.19 12.38 -36.36
CA GLU A 288 4.06 12.86 -37.44
C GLU A 288 5.53 12.97 -36.99
N GLU A 289 5.77 13.48 -35.78
CA GLU A 289 7.12 13.57 -35.22
C GLU A 289 7.64 12.21 -34.73
N VAL A 290 6.80 11.35 -34.15
CA VAL A 290 7.14 9.96 -33.78
C VAL A 290 7.62 9.16 -35.00
N VAL A 291 6.94 9.29 -36.14
CA VAL A 291 7.33 8.67 -37.41
C VAL A 291 8.65 9.26 -37.89
N ARG A 292 8.81 10.58 -37.85
CA ARG A 292 10.03 11.27 -38.29
C ARG A 292 11.27 10.83 -37.50
N GLU A 293 11.14 10.68 -36.18
CA GLU A 293 12.20 10.28 -35.26
C GLU A 293 12.31 8.75 -35.06
N ASN A 294 11.46 7.99 -35.78
CA ASN A 294 11.35 6.53 -35.77
C ASN A 294 11.27 5.91 -34.36
N VAL A 295 10.32 6.38 -33.55
CA VAL A 295 10.19 5.94 -32.15
C VAL A 295 9.25 4.74 -32.03
N THR A 296 9.82 3.54 -31.87
CA THR A 296 9.10 2.26 -31.73
C THR A 296 9.17 1.70 -30.30
N GLY A 297 8.45 0.61 -30.03
CA GLY A 297 8.53 -0.12 -28.76
C GLY A 297 7.76 0.53 -27.60
N LEU A 298 6.73 1.32 -27.92
CA LEU A 298 5.83 1.94 -26.95
C LEU A 298 4.45 1.28 -27.03
N GLN A 299 3.87 1.01 -25.87
CA GLN A 299 2.48 0.63 -25.69
C GLN A 299 1.66 1.87 -25.38
N TRP A 300 0.74 2.21 -26.28
CA TRP A 300 -0.13 3.36 -26.12
C TRP A 300 -1.39 2.99 -25.35
N ILE A 301 -1.81 3.90 -24.47
CA ILE A 301 -3.11 3.88 -23.80
C ILE A 301 -3.88 5.13 -24.25
N ALA A 302 -4.93 4.91 -25.03
CA ALA A 302 -5.74 5.97 -25.63
C ALA A 302 -6.93 6.34 -24.75
N SER A 303 -7.19 7.64 -24.62
CA SER A 303 -8.47 8.13 -24.13
C SER A 303 -9.58 7.92 -25.16
N GLU A 304 -10.82 8.11 -24.71
CA GLU A 304 -12.06 8.10 -25.50
C GLU A 304 -12.03 9.07 -26.66
N ALA A 305 -11.27 10.16 -26.54
CA ALA A 305 -11.13 11.19 -27.56
C ALA A 305 -10.51 10.68 -28.87
N TRP A 306 -9.68 9.62 -28.84
CA TRP A 306 -8.97 9.15 -30.03
C TRP A 306 -8.86 7.62 -30.16
N SER A 307 -9.38 6.84 -29.21
CA SER A 307 -9.34 5.37 -29.25
C SER A 307 -10.04 4.75 -30.47
N ALA A 308 -10.98 5.46 -31.08
CA ALA A 308 -11.69 5.06 -32.30
C ALA A 308 -11.39 5.96 -33.52
N ALA A 309 -10.36 6.81 -33.45
CA ALA A 309 -10.07 7.79 -34.51
C ALA A 309 -9.55 7.11 -35.79
N ALA A 310 -10.40 6.99 -36.81
CA ALA A 310 -10.08 6.34 -38.09
C ALA A 310 -8.91 7.02 -38.83
N VAL A 311 -8.77 8.35 -38.70
CA VAL A 311 -7.70 9.14 -39.32
C VAL A 311 -6.28 8.72 -38.90
N LEU A 312 -6.13 8.09 -37.73
CA LEU A 312 -4.86 7.58 -37.23
C LEU A 312 -4.58 6.12 -37.65
N GLN A 313 -5.57 5.42 -38.21
CA GLN A 313 -5.52 3.99 -38.53
C GLN A 313 -4.94 3.72 -39.92
N THR A 314 -3.92 4.47 -40.32
CA THR A 314 -3.31 4.40 -41.65
C THR A 314 -2.07 3.49 -41.64
N PRO A 315 -1.73 2.83 -42.77
CA PRO A 315 -0.50 2.01 -42.87
C PRO A 315 0.79 2.75 -42.47
N ARG A 316 0.79 4.09 -42.55
CA ARG A 316 1.90 4.95 -42.13
C ARG A 316 2.08 4.98 -40.61
N PHE A 317 1.00 5.01 -39.83
CA PHE A 317 1.06 5.10 -38.37
C PHE A 317 0.96 3.74 -37.66
N MET A 318 0.38 2.72 -38.30
CA MET A 318 0.18 1.40 -37.70
C MET A 318 1.46 0.69 -37.20
N PRO A 319 2.65 0.84 -37.81
CA PRO A 319 3.88 0.31 -37.23
C PRO A 319 4.18 0.83 -35.81
N TYR A 320 3.65 2.01 -35.45
CA TYR A 320 3.87 2.68 -34.18
C TYR A 320 2.66 2.61 -33.23
N LEU A 321 1.43 2.58 -33.78
CA LEU A 321 0.18 2.61 -33.02
C LEU A 321 -0.54 1.26 -32.92
N SER A 322 -0.14 0.25 -33.69
CA SER A 322 -0.78 -1.06 -33.55
C SER A 322 -0.57 -1.61 -32.13
N GLY A 323 -1.56 -2.34 -31.63
CA GLY A 323 -1.60 -2.80 -30.24
C GLY A 323 -2.05 -1.74 -29.22
N THR A 324 -2.38 -0.51 -29.64
CA THR A 324 -2.96 0.51 -28.74
C THR A 324 -4.15 -0.05 -27.96
N LEU A 325 -4.17 0.17 -26.64
CA LEU A 325 -5.31 -0.12 -25.78
C LEU A 325 -6.07 1.18 -25.50
N GLY A 326 -7.34 1.24 -25.85
CA GLY A 326 -8.13 2.47 -25.72
C GLY A 326 -9.34 2.30 -24.82
N ILE A 327 -9.66 3.33 -24.05
CA ILE A 327 -11.00 3.48 -23.49
C ILE A 327 -11.88 4.06 -24.59
N ALA A 328 -13.05 3.49 -24.85
CA ALA A 328 -13.98 4.00 -25.86
C ALA A 328 -15.39 4.13 -25.29
N ILE A 329 -16.09 5.18 -25.71
CA ILE A 329 -17.51 5.40 -25.41
C ILE A 329 -18.30 4.14 -25.77
N ARG A 330 -19.21 3.72 -24.90
CA ARG A 330 -20.04 2.53 -25.13
C ARG A 330 -20.73 2.58 -26.50
N ARG A 331 -20.50 1.57 -27.34
CA ARG A 331 -21.20 1.42 -28.63
C ARG A 331 -22.72 1.29 -28.40
N GLY A 332 -23.50 1.90 -29.29
CA GLY A 332 -24.93 1.65 -29.40
C GLY A 332 -25.40 1.50 -30.84
N GLU A 333 -26.68 1.16 -31.00
CA GLU A 333 -27.32 1.02 -32.31
C GLU A 333 -28.51 1.96 -32.42
N ILE A 334 -28.60 2.66 -33.55
CA ILE A 334 -29.68 3.58 -33.88
C ILE A 334 -30.34 3.09 -35.17
N LEU A 335 -31.46 2.37 -35.02
CA LEU A 335 -32.18 1.79 -36.15
C LEU A 335 -32.74 2.89 -37.06
N GLY A 336 -32.59 2.74 -38.37
CA GLY A 336 -33.10 3.71 -39.36
C GLY A 336 -32.26 4.96 -39.57
N LEU A 337 -31.17 5.16 -38.81
CA LEU A 337 -30.27 6.32 -38.99
C LEU A 337 -29.65 6.33 -40.39
N ARG A 338 -29.14 5.20 -40.89
CA ARG A 338 -28.58 5.10 -42.24
C ARG A 338 -29.60 5.52 -43.30
N ASP A 339 -30.82 5.00 -43.21
CA ASP A 339 -31.89 5.32 -44.17
C ASP A 339 -32.32 6.79 -44.09
N PHE A 340 -32.20 7.42 -42.92
CA PHE A 340 -32.40 8.86 -42.77
C PHE A 340 -31.28 9.67 -43.42
N LEU A 341 -30.01 9.29 -43.21
CA LEU A 341 -28.85 9.96 -43.80
C LEU A 341 -28.88 9.90 -45.34
N LEU A 342 -29.30 8.78 -45.92
CA LEU A 342 -29.46 8.62 -47.38
C LEU A 342 -30.54 9.52 -48.00
N ARG A 343 -31.49 10.00 -47.19
CA ARG A 343 -32.56 10.89 -47.63
C ARG A 343 -32.18 12.37 -47.56
N ILE A 344 -30.99 12.71 -47.06
CA ILE A 344 -30.49 14.08 -47.05
C ILE A 344 -30.35 14.55 -48.49
N ARG A 345 -30.99 15.68 -48.80
CA ARG A 345 -30.91 16.34 -50.11
C ARG A 345 -30.84 17.86 -49.91
N PRO A 346 -30.09 18.58 -50.75
CA PRO A 346 -30.11 20.04 -50.74
C PRO A 346 -31.46 20.55 -51.28
N ASP A 347 -32.10 21.48 -50.58
CA ASP A 347 -33.30 22.15 -51.09
C ASP A 347 -32.91 23.33 -51.98
N LEU A 348 -33.07 23.14 -53.30
CA LEU A 348 -32.72 24.14 -54.31
C LEU A 348 -33.80 25.21 -54.51
N HIS A 349 -35.02 25.03 -53.99
CA HIS A 349 -36.10 26.01 -54.12
C HIS A 349 -35.93 27.22 -53.19
N ILE A 350 -35.15 27.06 -52.11
CA ILE A 350 -34.92 28.11 -51.10
C ILE A 350 -33.84 29.12 -51.54
N ILE A 351 -33.12 28.87 -52.64
CA ILE A 351 -31.99 29.70 -53.13
C ILE A 351 -32.40 31.15 -53.43
N SER A 352 -33.67 31.43 -53.75
CA SER A 352 -34.11 32.78 -54.12
C SER A 352 -34.30 33.75 -52.95
N ASN A 353 -34.36 33.26 -51.71
CA ASN A 353 -34.43 34.08 -50.51
C ASN A 353 -33.24 33.71 -49.62
N PHE A 354 -32.48 34.68 -49.17
CA PHE A 354 -31.25 34.57 -48.37
C PHE A 354 -31.50 33.96 -46.95
N LEU A 355 -32.15 32.80 -46.88
CA LEU A 355 -32.46 32.09 -45.65
C LEU A 355 -31.46 30.96 -45.44
N ILE A 356 -30.75 31.09 -44.33
CA ILE A 356 -29.55 30.37 -43.86
C ILE A 356 -29.78 28.86 -43.60
N ASN A 357 -31.01 28.35 -43.78
CA ASN A 357 -31.46 27.06 -43.24
C ASN A 357 -30.87 25.80 -43.92
N THR A 358 -30.26 25.91 -45.09
CA THR A 358 -29.73 24.76 -45.87
C THR A 358 -28.24 24.85 -46.22
N PHE A 359 -27.53 25.88 -45.74
CA PHE A 359 -26.14 26.14 -46.12
C PHE A 359 -25.20 24.97 -45.78
N GLN A 360 -25.34 24.36 -44.60
CA GLN A 360 -24.50 23.23 -44.19
C GLN A 360 -24.75 21.97 -45.05
N VAL A 361 -26.00 21.72 -45.46
CA VAL A 361 -26.34 20.60 -46.35
C VAL A 361 -25.75 20.82 -47.74
N MET A 362 -25.70 22.06 -48.23
CA MET A 362 -25.03 22.41 -49.49
C MET A 362 -23.53 22.19 -49.39
N GLN A 363 -22.87 22.70 -48.34
CA GLN A 363 -21.44 22.50 -48.12
C GLN A 363 -21.07 21.01 -48.02
N PHE A 364 -21.90 20.24 -47.31
CA PHE A 364 -21.79 18.79 -47.25
C PHE A 364 -21.82 18.17 -48.66
N TRP A 365 -22.81 18.56 -49.47
CA TRP A 365 -22.99 18.02 -50.80
C TRP A 365 -21.81 18.36 -51.73
N GLU A 366 -21.36 19.62 -51.71
CA GLU A 366 -20.17 20.07 -52.44
C GLU A 366 -18.91 19.30 -52.01
N TYR A 367 -18.75 19.03 -50.70
CA TYR A 367 -17.60 18.31 -50.16
C TYR A 367 -17.58 16.84 -50.59
N ILE A 368 -18.73 16.15 -50.55
CA ILE A 368 -18.80 14.72 -50.85
C ILE A 368 -18.66 14.43 -52.34
N PHE A 369 -19.23 15.28 -53.20
CA PHE A 369 -19.24 15.07 -54.65
C PHE A 369 -18.17 15.88 -55.39
N ASP A 370 -17.31 16.62 -54.67
CA ASP A 370 -16.26 17.49 -55.23
C ASP A 370 -16.78 18.41 -56.35
N CYS A 371 -17.96 19.00 -56.12
CA CYS A 371 -18.67 19.87 -57.07
C CYS A 371 -19.02 21.21 -56.42
N ARG A 372 -19.50 22.18 -57.22
CA ARG A 372 -20.00 23.48 -56.71
C ARG A 372 -21.41 23.79 -57.19
N PHE A 373 -22.26 24.32 -56.32
CA PHE A 373 -23.58 24.82 -56.75
C PHE A 373 -23.43 26.11 -57.57
N ALA A 374 -24.39 26.34 -58.46
CA ALA A 374 -24.38 27.53 -59.30
C ALA A 374 -24.79 28.80 -58.51
N PRO A 375 -24.11 29.95 -58.71
CA PRO A 375 -22.96 30.15 -59.60
C PRO A 375 -21.64 29.67 -58.96
N PRO A 376 -20.83 28.85 -59.67
CA PRO A 376 -19.55 28.39 -59.14
C PRO A 376 -18.51 29.54 -59.12
N PRO A 377 -17.42 29.41 -58.34
CA PRO A 377 -16.33 30.38 -58.36
C PRO A 377 -15.76 30.61 -59.76
N ALA A 378 -15.35 31.85 -60.06
CA ALA A 378 -14.74 32.18 -61.35
C ALA A 378 -13.50 31.29 -61.61
N GLY A 379 -13.42 30.69 -62.80
CA GLY A 379 -12.35 29.74 -63.13
C GLY A 379 -12.64 28.27 -62.77
N TRP A 380 -13.69 27.94 -62.00
CA TRP A 380 -13.96 26.56 -61.57
C TRP A 380 -14.27 25.63 -62.73
N VAL A 381 -15.26 26.00 -63.55
CA VAL A 381 -15.68 25.20 -64.72
C VAL A 381 -14.57 25.15 -65.77
N GLU A 382 -13.81 26.25 -65.92
CA GLU A 382 -12.67 26.36 -66.84
C GLU A 382 -11.49 25.46 -66.41
N ALA A 383 -11.34 25.22 -65.11
CA ALA A 383 -10.38 24.28 -64.53
C ALA A 383 -10.87 22.81 -64.53
N GLY A 384 -12.05 22.53 -65.11
CA GLY A 384 -12.63 21.20 -65.19
C GLY A 384 -13.47 20.77 -63.98
N GLY A 385 -13.83 21.69 -63.09
CA GLY A 385 -14.67 21.41 -61.94
C GLY A 385 -16.16 21.21 -62.31
N GLU A 386 -16.82 20.28 -61.63
CA GLU A 386 -18.23 19.94 -61.87
C GLU A 386 -19.21 20.85 -61.13
N VAL A 387 -20.43 20.95 -61.65
CA VAL A 387 -21.54 21.72 -61.05
C VAL A 387 -22.50 20.75 -60.36
N CYS A 388 -22.81 20.98 -59.08
CA CYS A 388 -23.74 20.14 -58.33
C CYS A 388 -25.18 20.29 -58.84
N THR A 389 -25.85 19.16 -59.04
CA THR A 389 -27.26 19.03 -59.42
C THR A 389 -28.20 18.85 -58.23
N GLY A 390 -27.69 18.41 -57.08
CA GLY A 390 -28.47 18.03 -55.89
C GLY A 390 -29.13 16.66 -55.98
N GLN A 391 -28.94 15.94 -57.09
CA GLN A 391 -29.52 14.62 -57.37
C GLN A 391 -28.47 13.49 -57.43
N GLU A 392 -27.22 13.81 -57.14
CA GLU A 392 -26.11 12.84 -57.04
C GLU A 392 -26.44 11.73 -56.04
N ASP A 393 -25.87 10.54 -56.26
CA ASP A 393 -26.17 9.36 -55.46
C ASP A 393 -25.20 9.19 -54.29
N LEU A 394 -25.70 9.34 -53.06
CA LEU A 394 -24.90 9.17 -51.84
C LEU A 394 -24.41 7.73 -51.65
N GLU A 395 -25.10 6.72 -52.19
CA GLU A 395 -24.63 5.32 -52.08
C GLU A 395 -23.45 5.04 -53.00
N SER A 396 -23.29 5.83 -54.08
CA SER A 396 -22.19 5.68 -55.02
C SER A 396 -20.84 6.15 -54.45
N VAL A 397 -20.86 6.99 -53.41
CA VAL A 397 -19.66 7.50 -52.75
C VAL A 397 -19.47 6.73 -51.43
N GLY A 398 -18.35 6.03 -51.30
CA GLY A 398 -17.98 5.36 -50.05
C GLY A 398 -17.64 6.37 -48.97
N THR A 399 -18.64 6.86 -48.24
CA THR A 399 -18.49 7.95 -47.26
C THR A 399 -18.51 7.45 -45.82
N GLU A 400 -17.66 8.03 -44.96
CA GLU A 400 -17.69 7.79 -43.51
C GLU A 400 -19.04 8.21 -42.88
N LEU A 401 -19.78 9.13 -43.51
CA LEU A 401 -21.11 9.55 -43.07
C LEU A 401 -22.06 8.35 -42.92
N LEU A 402 -22.04 7.42 -43.87
CA LEU A 402 -22.98 6.29 -43.92
C LEU A 402 -22.53 5.08 -43.09
N ASP A 403 -21.33 5.11 -42.51
CA ASP A 403 -20.86 4.06 -41.61
C ASP A 403 -21.54 4.17 -40.24
N VAL A 404 -22.63 3.42 -40.07
CA VAL A 404 -23.39 3.32 -38.82
C VAL A 404 -23.06 2.05 -38.03
N SER A 405 -21.95 1.38 -38.33
CA SER A 405 -21.61 0.08 -37.72
C SER A 405 -21.11 0.21 -36.27
N ASP A 406 -20.41 1.29 -35.94
CA ASP A 406 -19.82 1.57 -34.62
C ASP A 406 -20.19 2.98 -34.10
N LEU A 407 -21.48 3.24 -33.91
CA LEU A 407 -21.98 4.51 -33.36
C LEU A 407 -21.60 4.64 -31.88
N ARG A 408 -20.86 5.71 -31.52
CA ARG A 408 -20.52 5.99 -30.12
C ARG A 408 -20.89 7.43 -29.73
N PRO A 409 -20.24 8.50 -30.24
CA PRO A 409 -20.69 9.87 -29.90
C PRO A 409 -22.13 10.12 -30.39
N GLU A 410 -22.52 9.59 -31.54
CA GLU A 410 -23.88 9.65 -32.08
C GLU A 410 -24.91 9.07 -31.11
N TYR A 411 -24.54 7.96 -30.46
CA TYR A 411 -25.44 7.31 -29.52
C TYR A 411 -25.62 8.12 -28.23
N ASN A 412 -24.58 8.84 -27.78
CA ASN A 412 -24.71 9.78 -26.68
C ASN A 412 -25.57 11.01 -27.06
N ILE A 413 -25.48 11.48 -28.30
CA ILE A 413 -26.35 12.55 -28.83
C ILE A 413 -27.81 12.08 -28.83
N TYR A 414 -28.06 10.88 -29.35
CA TYR A 414 -29.38 10.26 -29.35
C TYR A 414 -29.94 10.16 -27.92
N LYS A 415 -29.16 9.68 -26.96
CA LYS A 415 -29.54 9.65 -25.54
C LYS A 415 -29.85 11.03 -24.97
N ALA A 416 -29.09 12.06 -25.35
CA ALA A 416 -29.27 13.43 -24.84
C ALA A 416 -30.59 14.04 -25.31
N VAL A 417 -30.92 13.87 -26.60
CA VAL A 417 -32.20 14.31 -27.17
C VAL A 417 -33.37 13.59 -26.49
N TYR A 418 -33.26 12.27 -26.33
CA TYR A 418 -34.28 11.49 -25.65
C TYR A 418 -34.44 11.89 -24.18
N ALA A 419 -33.35 12.18 -23.46
CA ALA A 419 -33.42 12.64 -22.09
C ALA A 419 -34.19 13.97 -21.96
N LEU A 420 -33.94 14.94 -22.85
CA LEU A 420 -34.71 16.18 -22.90
C LEU A 420 -36.18 15.94 -23.27
N ALA A 421 -36.46 15.03 -24.19
CA ALA A 421 -37.83 14.69 -24.60
C ALA A 421 -38.61 14.00 -23.47
N TYR A 422 -38.02 13.03 -22.76
CA TYR A 422 -38.63 12.38 -21.60
C TYR A 422 -38.84 13.37 -20.45
N ALA A 423 -37.87 14.26 -20.18
CA ALA A 423 -38.05 15.30 -19.17
C ALA A 423 -39.20 16.25 -19.52
N LEU A 424 -39.35 16.61 -20.80
CA LEU A 424 -40.48 17.41 -21.28
C LEU A 424 -41.81 16.66 -21.16
N ASP A 425 -41.83 15.38 -21.54
CA ASP A 425 -43.03 14.54 -21.50
C ASP A 425 -43.53 14.36 -20.06
N ASP A 426 -42.64 14.02 -19.12
CA ASP A 426 -42.95 13.91 -17.69
C ASP A 426 -43.47 15.24 -17.13
N MET A 427 -42.89 16.36 -17.57
CA MET A 427 -43.35 17.70 -17.19
C MET A 427 -44.77 18.00 -17.67
N LEU A 428 -45.12 17.58 -18.89
CA LEU A 428 -46.44 17.79 -19.48
C LEU A 428 -47.50 16.81 -18.95
N GLN A 429 -47.08 15.65 -18.46
CA GLN A 429 -47.95 14.67 -17.79
C GLN A 429 -48.22 15.02 -16.31
N CYS A 430 -47.65 16.10 -15.79
CA CYS A 430 -47.82 16.55 -14.42
C CYS A 430 -49.32 16.77 -14.07
N GLU A 431 -49.78 16.12 -12.98
CA GLU A 431 -51.15 16.28 -12.47
C GLU A 431 -51.33 17.62 -11.73
N PRO A 432 -52.25 18.50 -12.16
CA PRO A 432 -52.51 19.78 -11.49
C PRO A 432 -52.86 19.57 -10.00
N GLY A 433 -52.20 20.31 -9.11
CA GLY A 433 -52.37 20.18 -7.66
C GLY A 433 -51.49 19.11 -7.01
N ARG A 434 -50.67 18.39 -7.79
CA ARG A 434 -49.62 17.46 -7.32
C ARG A 434 -48.26 17.74 -7.93
N GLY A 435 -48.09 18.88 -8.59
CA GLY A 435 -46.85 19.25 -9.23
C GLY A 435 -45.72 19.54 -8.23
N PRO A 436 -44.45 19.47 -8.67
CA PRO A 436 -43.29 19.64 -7.81
C PRO A 436 -42.97 21.10 -7.46
N PHE A 437 -43.69 22.07 -8.04
CA PHE A 437 -43.41 23.50 -7.89
C PHE A 437 -44.33 24.16 -6.85
N SER A 438 -44.00 25.40 -6.47
CA SER A 438 -44.72 26.17 -5.45
C SER A 438 -46.25 26.11 -5.63
N GLY A 439 -46.96 25.79 -4.55
CA GLY A 439 -48.42 25.62 -4.58
C GLY A 439 -48.90 24.33 -5.26
N HIS A 440 -48.04 23.32 -5.38
CA HIS A 440 -48.30 22.07 -6.11
C HIS A 440 -48.67 22.29 -7.59
N SER A 441 -48.06 23.30 -8.20
CA SER A 441 -48.31 23.70 -9.58
C SER A 441 -47.49 22.88 -10.57
N CYS A 442 -48.04 22.73 -11.79
CA CYS A 442 -47.37 22.13 -12.94
C CYS A 442 -46.90 23.21 -13.92
N ALA A 443 -45.85 22.93 -14.67
CA ALA A 443 -45.43 23.80 -15.77
C ALA A 443 -46.34 23.61 -16.99
N THR A 444 -46.47 24.64 -17.83
CA THR A 444 -47.21 24.58 -19.10
C THR A 444 -46.33 25.10 -20.22
N LEU A 445 -46.63 24.71 -21.46
CA LEU A 445 -45.83 25.13 -22.64
C LEU A 445 -45.82 26.65 -22.84
N GLN A 446 -46.93 27.33 -22.54
CA GLN A 446 -47.08 28.77 -22.79
C GLN A 446 -46.27 29.64 -21.82
N ILE A 447 -45.93 29.13 -20.64
CA ILE A 447 -45.21 29.86 -19.58
C ILE A 447 -43.98 29.07 -19.14
N LEU A 448 -43.39 28.34 -20.09
CA LEU A 448 -42.30 27.42 -19.82
C LEU A 448 -41.06 28.18 -19.35
N LYS A 449 -40.51 27.79 -18.20
CA LYS A 449 -39.23 28.31 -17.70
C LYS A 449 -38.16 27.21 -17.76
N PRO A 450 -36.98 27.45 -18.36
CA PRO A 450 -35.91 26.44 -18.48
C PRO A 450 -35.56 25.71 -17.18
N TRP A 451 -35.54 26.41 -16.04
CA TRP A 451 -35.23 25.81 -14.74
C TRP A 451 -36.22 24.72 -14.31
N GLN A 452 -37.48 24.77 -14.77
CA GLN A 452 -38.48 23.76 -14.44
C GLN A 452 -38.12 22.42 -15.08
N LEU A 453 -37.52 22.43 -16.27
CA LEU A 453 -37.08 21.22 -16.96
C LEU A 453 -35.94 20.53 -16.22
N ILE A 454 -35.04 21.28 -15.58
CA ILE A 454 -33.92 20.73 -14.80
C ILE A 454 -34.43 19.73 -13.76
N HIS A 455 -35.52 20.05 -13.06
CA HIS A 455 -36.12 19.16 -12.06
C HIS A 455 -36.51 17.79 -12.63
N TYR A 456 -37.09 17.77 -13.84
CA TYR A 456 -37.49 16.53 -14.50
C TYR A 456 -36.27 15.82 -15.08
N LEU A 457 -35.30 16.57 -15.60
CA LEU A 457 -34.05 16.03 -16.14
C LEU A 457 -33.26 15.25 -15.08
N GLU A 458 -33.19 15.74 -13.84
CA GLU A 458 -32.57 15.05 -12.69
C GLU A 458 -33.23 13.69 -12.35
N LYS A 459 -34.47 13.46 -12.81
CA LYS A 459 -35.25 12.25 -12.53
C LYS A 459 -35.45 11.34 -13.73
N VAL A 460 -34.91 11.71 -14.89
CA VAL A 460 -35.03 10.93 -16.11
C VAL A 460 -34.49 9.52 -15.88
N ASN A 461 -35.31 8.52 -16.20
CA ASN A 461 -34.94 7.12 -16.15
C ASN A 461 -35.72 6.36 -17.23
N PHE A 462 -35.06 6.05 -18.34
CA PHE A 462 -35.66 5.29 -19.43
C PHE A 462 -34.68 4.25 -19.97
N THR A 463 -35.21 3.30 -20.74
CA THR A 463 -34.40 2.31 -21.46
C THR A 463 -34.50 2.59 -22.95
N THR A 464 -33.34 2.67 -23.62
CA THR A 464 -33.25 2.82 -25.07
C THR A 464 -33.75 1.56 -25.79
N SER A 465 -34.05 1.65 -27.08
CA SER A 465 -34.37 0.49 -27.92
C SER A 465 -33.26 -0.57 -27.97
N PHE A 466 -32.01 -0.17 -27.75
CA PHE A 466 -30.85 -1.06 -27.67
C PHE A 466 -30.71 -1.76 -26.29
N GLY A 467 -31.51 -1.38 -25.30
CA GLY A 467 -31.51 -1.99 -23.96
C GLY A 467 -30.61 -1.31 -22.93
N ASP A 468 -29.97 -0.17 -23.28
CA ASP A 468 -29.22 0.63 -22.31
C ASP A 468 -30.17 1.45 -21.44
N GLN A 469 -29.94 1.42 -20.13
CA GLN A 469 -30.57 2.32 -19.16
C GLN A 469 -29.91 3.71 -19.21
N VAL A 470 -30.72 4.76 -19.21
CA VAL A 470 -30.27 6.17 -19.24
C VAL A 470 -30.84 6.89 -18.03
N SER A 471 -29.95 7.41 -17.20
CA SER A 471 -30.23 8.26 -16.04
C SER A 471 -29.01 9.10 -15.70
N PHE A 472 -29.19 10.18 -14.94
CA PHE A 472 -28.11 11.00 -14.41
C PHE A 472 -27.93 10.75 -12.91
N ASP A 473 -26.70 10.84 -12.42
CA ASP A 473 -26.41 10.82 -11.00
C ASP A 473 -26.59 12.21 -10.35
N GLU A 474 -26.29 12.32 -9.05
CA GLU A 474 -26.40 13.57 -8.29
C GLU A 474 -25.55 14.72 -8.86
N ASN A 475 -24.52 14.41 -9.67
CA ASN A 475 -23.66 15.39 -10.33
C ASN A 475 -24.09 15.71 -11.77
N GLY A 476 -25.21 15.15 -12.24
CA GLY A 476 -25.63 15.29 -13.63
C GLY A 476 -24.84 14.41 -14.61
N ASP A 477 -24.08 13.43 -14.10
CA ASP A 477 -23.24 12.54 -14.91
C ASP A 477 -23.99 11.28 -15.33
N ALA A 478 -23.70 10.79 -16.53
CA ALA A 478 -24.24 9.52 -17.02
C ALA A 478 -23.78 8.32 -16.19
N LEU A 479 -24.55 7.23 -16.25
CA LEU A 479 -24.14 5.93 -15.71
C LEU A 479 -22.77 5.51 -16.28
N PRO A 480 -21.75 5.29 -15.43
CA PRO A 480 -20.38 5.14 -15.87
C PRO A 480 -20.10 3.74 -16.44
N ILE A 481 -19.96 3.69 -17.77
CA ILE A 481 -19.62 2.51 -18.56
C ILE A 481 -18.76 2.91 -19.77
N TYR A 482 -17.67 2.18 -19.99
CA TYR A 482 -16.83 2.31 -21.17
C TYR A 482 -16.43 0.93 -21.72
N ASP A 483 -16.27 0.85 -23.04
CA ASP A 483 -15.63 -0.29 -23.69
C ASP A 483 -14.11 -0.14 -23.61
N VAL A 484 -13.39 -1.26 -23.57
CA VAL A 484 -11.94 -1.29 -23.76
C VAL A 484 -11.66 -1.87 -25.14
N MET A 485 -10.96 -1.11 -25.97
CA MET A 485 -10.67 -1.42 -27.37
C MET A 485 -9.18 -1.73 -27.56
N ASN A 486 -8.86 -2.51 -28.59
CA ASN A 486 -7.50 -2.78 -29.01
C ASN A 486 -7.35 -2.68 -30.53
N TRP A 487 -6.24 -2.10 -30.99
CA TRP A 487 -5.97 -1.87 -32.41
C TRP A 487 -5.21 -3.05 -33.01
N LEU A 488 -5.89 -3.84 -33.83
CA LEU A 488 -5.32 -4.97 -34.55
C LEU A 488 -4.89 -4.54 -35.95
N TRP A 489 -3.62 -4.78 -36.28
CA TRP A 489 -3.12 -4.59 -37.64
C TRP A 489 -3.15 -5.92 -38.40
N LEU A 490 -3.90 -5.96 -39.50
CA LEU A 490 -4.11 -7.17 -40.28
C LEU A 490 -3.03 -7.32 -41.37
N PRO A 491 -2.70 -8.56 -41.80
CA PRO A 491 -1.71 -8.81 -42.85
C PRO A 491 -2.05 -8.19 -44.21
N ASP A 492 -3.33 -7.88 -44.45
CA ASP A 492 -3.82 -7.21 -45.67
C ASP A 492 -3.65 -5.69 -45.63
N GLY A 493 -3.00 -5.16 -44.58
CA GLY A 493 -2.75 -3.73 -44.39
C GLY A 493 -3.91 -2.96 -43.77
N ARG A 494 -5.07 -3.60 -43.53
CA ARG A 494 -6.22 -2.96 -42.86
C ARG A 494 -6.03 -2.93 -41.35
N THR A 495 -6.68 -1.95 -40.73
CA THR A 495 -6.76 -1.85 -39.27
C THR A 495 -8.14 -2.30 -38.82
N LYS A 496 -8.19 -3.11 -37.77
CA LYS A 496 -9.43 -3.48 -37.10
C LYS A 496 -9.35 -3.05 -35.64
N VAL A 497 -10.25 -2.17 -35.23
CA VAL A 497 -10.41 -1.81 -33.82
C VAL A 497 -11.44 -2.76 -33.22
N GLN A 498 -11.08 -3.51 -32.18
CA GLN A 498 -11.95 -4.52 -31.58
C GLN A 498 -12.10 -4.34 -30.08
N SER A 499 -13.28 -4.66 -29.55
CA SER A 499 -13.51 -4.68 -28.11
C SER A 499 -12.81 -5.89 -27.48
N VAL A 500 -12.00 -5.63 -26.46
CA VAL A 500 -11.26 -6.62 -25.66
C VAL A 500 -11.70 -6.59 -24.20
N GLY A 501 -12.64 -5.73 -23.83
CA GLY A 501 -13.10 -5.63 -22.46
C GLY A 501 -14.11 -4.52 -22.24
N LEU A 502 -14.46 -4.36 -20.97
CA LEU A 502 -15.45 -3.42 -20.47
C LEU A 502 -15.03 -2.94 -19.07
N VAL A 503 -15.26 -1.66 -18.79
CA VAL A 503 -15.21 -1.11 -17.45
C VAL A 503 -16.55 -0.47 -17.10
N LYS A 504 -17.13 -0.83 -15.95
CA LYS A 504 -18.42 -0.31 -15.48
C LYS A 504 -18.43 -0.13 -13.96
N LYS A 505 -19.24 0.79 -13.45
CA LYS A 505 -19.53 0.90 -12.01
C LYS A 505 -20.77 0.08 -11.66
N LEU A 506 -20.63 -0.82 -10.68
CA LEU A 506 -21.71 -1.60 -10.11
C LEU A 506 -22.08 -1.04 -8.73
N ALA A 507 -23.37 -0.96 -8.43
CA ALA A 507 -23.87 -0.44 -7.15
C ALA A 507 -23.33 -1.19 -5.91
N SER A 508 -23.00 -2.49 -6.04
CA SER A 508 -22.61 -3.34 -4.91
C SER A 508 -21.11 -3.67 -4.79
N LYS A 509 -20.33 -3.47 -5.87
CA LYS A 509 -18.91 -3.89 -5.94
C LYS A 509 -17.95 -2.77 -6.35
N GLY A 510 -18.44 -1.53 -6.50
CA GLY A 510 -17.66 -0.42 -7.03
C GLY A 510 -17.38 -0.61 -8.52
N GLU A 511 -16.19 -0.19 -8.97
CA GLU A 511 -15.81 -0.27 -10.39
C GLU A 511 -15.24 -1.64 -10.74
N GLU A 512 -15.73 -2.27 -11.80
CA GLU A 512 -15.28 -3.58 -12.28
C GLU A 512 -14.63 -3.42 -13.66
N LEU A 513 -13.40 -3.93 -13.80
CA LEU A 513 -12.67 -4.02 -15.07
C LEU A 513 -12.63 -5.48 -15.51
N THR A 514 -13.20 -5.75 -16.68
CA THR A 514 -13.17 -7.05 -17.36
C THR A 514 -12.36 -6.92 -18.63
N LEU A 515 -11.32 -7.75 -18.77
CA LEU A 515 -10.45 -7.82 -19.94
C LEU A 515 -10.33 -9.27 -20.40
N ASP A 516 -10.44 -9.47 -21.70
CA ASP A 516 -10.15 -10.71 -22.41
C ASP A 516 -8.71 -10.61 -22.95
N GLU A 517 -7.75 -10.99 -22.13
CA GLU A 517 -6.31 -10.80 -22.42
C GLU A 517 -5.84 -11.59 -23.65
N GLU A 518 -6.50 -12.70 -23.98
CA GLU A 518 -6.17 -13.53 -25.15
C GLU A 518 -6.54 -12.84 -26.47
N LYS A 519 -7.51 -11.91 -26.44
CA LYS A 519 -7.89 -11.09 -27.60
C LYS A 519 -7.02 -9.86 -27.79
N ILE A 520 -6.14 -9.53 -26.86
CA ILE A 520 -5.29 -8.34 -26.95
C ILE A 520 -4.14 -8.61 -27.90
N PHE A 521 -4.06 -7.82 -28.96
CA PHE A 521 -2.91 -7.76 -29.84
C PHE A 521 -1.83 -6.87 -29.24
N TRP A 522 -0.63 -7.42 -29.14
CA TRP A 522 0.57 -6.76 -28.65
C TRP A 522 1.55 -6.56 -29.80
N ASN A 523 1.90 -5.30 -30.11
CA ASN A 523 2.85 -4.95 -31.18
C ASN A 523 4.31 -5.06 -30.71
N PHE A 524 4.67 -6.22 -30.14
CA PHE A 524 6.00 -6.53 -29.64
C PHE A 524 6.43 -7.91 -30.15
N ASP A 525 7.74 -8.11 -30.32
CA ASP A 525 8.29 -9.40 -30.77
C ASP A 525 7.91 -10.57 -29.85
N SER A 526 7.78 -10.29 -28.54
CA SER A 526 7.34 -11.25 -27.52
C SER A 526 5.87 -11.65 -27.65
N LYS A 527 5.05 -10.88 -28.38
CA LYS A 527 3.59 -10.98 -28.44
C LYS A 527 2.92 -10.92 -27.05
N GLN A 528 3.57 -10.27 -26.11
CA GLN A 528 3.11 -10.11 -24.72
C GLN A 528 3.19 -8.64 -24.33
N SER A 529 2.52 -8.28 -23.23
CA SER A 529 2.62 -6.93 -22.67
C SER A 529 4.07 -6.58 -22.33
N PRO A 530 4.50 -5.32 -22.55
CA PRO A 530 5.85 -4.92 -22.21
C PRO A 530 6.02 -4.80 -20.69
N LEU A 531 7.24 -5.03 -20.20
CA LEU A 531 7.59 -4.69 -18.83
C LEU A 531 7.87 -3.18 -18.76
N SER A 532 7.05 -2.44 -17.99
CA SER A 532 7.22 -1.00 -17.79
C SER A 532 7.35 -0.67 -16.30
N VAL A 533 8.59 -0.79 -15.80
CA VAL A 533 8.96 -0.55 -14.40
C VAL A 533 10.23 0.31 -14.34
N CYS A 534 10.36 1.15 -13.30
CA CYS A 534 11.57 1.95 -13.11
C CYS A 534 12.72 1.13 -12.50
N SER A 535 12.39 0.22 -11.58
CA SER A 535 13.33 -0.67 -10.90
C SER A 535 12.68 -2.05 -10.78
N GLU A 536 13.45 -3.08 -11.07
CA GLU A 536 12.98 -4.47 -10.97
C GLU A 536 12.69 -4.84 -9.51
N SER A 537 11.87 -5.88 -9.31
CA SER A 537 11.60 -6.40 -7.98
C SER A 537 12.89 -6.87 -7.31
N CYS A 538 13.08 -6.49 -6.05
CA CYS A 538 14.30 -6.82 -5.34
C CYS A 538 14.45 -8.34 -5.12
N PRO A 539 15.64 -8.90 -5.37
CA PRO A 539 15.88 -10.31 -5.10
C PRO A 539 15.80 -10.59 -3.58
N PRO A 540 15.48 -11.84 -3.19
CA PRO A 540 15.50 -12.24 -1.78
C PRO A 540 16.82 -11.88 -1.09
N GLY A 541 16.75 -11.47 0.18
CA GLY A 541 17.91 -11.01 0.96
C GLY A 541 18.28 -9.53 0.79
N THR A 542 17.58 -8.82 -0.09
CA THR A 542 17.69 -7.37 -0.26
C THR A 542 16.39 -6.66 0.10
N ARG A 543 16.47 -5.38 0.45
CA ARG A 543 15.35 -4.50 0.72
C ARG A 543 15.37 -3.31 -0.23
N MET A 544 14.19 -2.74 -0.48
CA MET A 544 14.06 -1.52 -1.27
C MET A 544 14.64 -0.33 -0.50
N ALA A 545 15.52 0.44 -1.15
CA ALA A 545 15.98 1.74 -0.71
C ALA A 545 15.66 2.77 -1.80
N ARG A 546 14.81 3.74 -1.49
CA ARG A 546 14.39 4.75 -2.46
C ARG A 546 15.58 5.58 -2.95
N LYS A 547 15.68 5.78 -4.27
CA LYS A 547 16.67 6.67 -4.87
C LYS A 547 16.37 8.12 -4.49
N LYS A 548 17.36 8.83 -3.95
CA LYS A 548 17.20 10.22 -3.52
C LYS A 548 16.84 11.09 -4.74
N GLY A 549 15.76 11.87 -4.62
CA GLY A 549 15.28 12.76 -5.69
C GLY A 549 14.43 12.08 -6.76
N GLN A 550 14.22 10.75 -6.69
CA GLN A 550 13.35 10.01 -7.63
C GLN A 550 12.02 9.59 -6.96
N PRO A 551 10.98 9.28 -7.76
CA PRO A 551 9.71 8.80 -7.23
C PRO A 551 9.85 7.41 -6.57
N PHE A 552 8.86 7.00 -5.78
CA PHE A 552 8.96 5.79 -4.93
C PHE A 552 9.13 4.49 -5.72
N CYS A 553 8.69 4.45 -6.99
CA CYS A 553 8.86 3.31 -7.89
C CYS A 553 10.31 3.09 -8.33
N CYS A 554 11.19 4.08 -8.12
CA CYS A 554 12.60 4.00 -8.46
C CYS A 554 13.42 3.81 -7.18
N PHE A 555 13.97 2.61 -7.03
CA PHE A 555 14.68 2.19 -5.82
C PHE A 555 15.91 1.35 -6.17
N ASP A 556 16.85 1.28 -5.23
CA ASP A 556 17.96 0.35 -5.26
C ASP A 556 17.66 -0.81 -4.31
N CYS A 557 18.06 -2.01 -4.71
CA CYS A 557 17.99 -3.18 -3.88
C CYS A 557 19.26 -3.26 -3.03
N VAL A 558 19.13 -2.90 -1.75
CA VAL A 558 20.25 -2.91 -0.81
C VAL A 558 20.18 -4.14 0.09
N PRO A 559 21.31 -4.76 0.45
CA PRO A 559 21.31 -5.92 1.33
C PRO A 559 20.59 -5.62 2.66
N CYS A 560 19.80 -6.58 3.15
CA CYS A 560 19.22 -6.49 4.48
C CYS A 560 20.32 -6.37 5.55
N SER A 561 20.06 -5.62 6.62
CA SER A 561 20.98 -5.48 7.75
C SER A 561 21.13 -6.80 8.51
N GLU A 562 22.31 -7.05 9.08
CA GLU A 562 22.58 -8.26 9.86
C GLU A 562 21.58 -8.44 11.01
N GLY A 563 21.12 -9.68 11.20
CA GLY A 563 20.29 -10.09 12.35
C GLY A 563 18.86 -9.57 12.37
N LYS A 564 18.40 -8.83 11.35
CA LYS A 564 17.03 -8.32 11.29
C LYS A 564 16.16 -9.13 10.33
N PHE A 565 14.95 -9.43 10.75
CA PHE A 565 13.90 -10.04 9.95
C PHE A 565 12.53 -9.44 10.31
N SER A 566 11.53 -9.64 9.45
CA SER A 566 10.26 -8.88 9.45
C SER A 566 9.22 -9.34 10.49
N ASN A 567 9.47 -10.39 11.27
CA ASN A 567 8.46 -11.01 12.13
C ASN A 567 9.01 -11.23 13.54
N ASP A 568 8.18 -11.16 14.56
CA ASP A 568 8.64 -11.02 15.96
C ASP A 568 8.86 -12.40 16.63
N THR A 569 9.84 -13.18 16.14
CA THR A 569 10.17 -14.50 16.75
C THR A 569 11.62 -14.59 17.21
N GLU A 570 11.88 -14.26 18.48
CA GLU A 570 13.20 -14.08 19.11
C GLU A 570 14.20 -15.27 18.98
N ASP A 571 13.71 -16.46 18.63
CA ASP A 571 14.48 -17.71 18.52
C ASP A 571 15.22 -17.91 17.17
N PHE A 572 15.01 -17.02 16.19
CA PHE A 572 15.56 -17.14 14.84
C PHE A 572 16.64 -16.10 14.51
N TRP A 573 17.52 -16.45 13.56
CA TRP A 573 18.60 -15.65 13.03
C TRP A 573 18.60 -15.70 11.50
N SER A 574 19.07 -14.64 10.84
CA SER A 574 19.15 -14.59 9.39
C SER A 574 20.28 -15.51 8.88
N ASN A 575 20.04 -16.28 7.81
CA ASN A 575 21.11 -17.04 7.17
C ASN A 575 22.13 -16.12 6.46
N VAL A 576 23.23 -16.67 5.95
CA VAL A 576 24.31 -15.88 5.32
C VAL A 576 23.82 -15.09 4.10
N GLN A 577 22.91 -15.65 3.32
CA GLN A 577 22.29 -14.99 2.15
C GLN A 577 21.17 -14.01 2.53
N ARG A 578 20.80 -13.96 3.81
CA ARG A 578 19.77 -13.10 4.41
C ARG A 578 18.37 -13.29 3.84
N ASP A 579 18.10 -14.43 3.22
CA ASP A 579 16.83 -14.77 2.58
C ASP A 579 15.94 -15.68 3.45
N HIS A 580 16.50 -16.38 4.45
CA HIS A 580 15.77 -17.30 5.34
C HIS A 580 16.12 -17.10 6.83
N CYS A 581 15.16 -17.43 7.70
CA CYS A 581 15.33 -17.47 9.15
C CYS A 581 15.73 -18.89 9.60
N ILE A 582 16.88 -19.01 10.27
CA ILE A 582 17.40 -20.25 10.84
C ILE A 582 17.39 -20.18 12.38
N PRO A 583 17.16 -21.29 13.11
CA PRO A 583 17.18 -21.28 14.57
C PRO A 583 18.57 -20.90 15.12
N LYS A 584 18.61 -20.06 16.18
CA LYS A 584 19.87 -19.69 16.86
C LYS A 584 20.54 -20.92 17.50
N LYS A 585 21.87 -20.95 17.49
CA LYS A 585 22.65 -22.02 18.14
C LYS A 585 22.54 -21.90 19.67
N THR A 586 22.41 -23.04 20.36
CA THR A 586 22.28 -23.10 21.82
C THR A 586 23.62 -23.42 22.47
N GLU A 587 23.93 -22.74 23.58
CA GLU A 587 25.20 -22.89 24.31
C GLU A 587 24.93 -23.18 25.81
N PHE A 588 25.56 -24.23 26.33
CA PHE A 588 25.51 -24.68 27.74
C PHE A 588 26.74 -25.54 28.06
N LEU A 589 27.03 -25.79 29.34
CA LEU A 589 28.14 -26.65 29.77
C LEU A 589 27.86 -28.11 29.40
N SER A 590 28.41 -28.58 28.28
CA SER A 590 28.07 -29.87 27.69
C SER A 590 29.03 -30.98 28.10
N TYR A 591 28.53 -32.20 28.29
CA TYR A 591 29.37 -33.40 28.49
C TYR A 591 30.29 -33.69 27.29
N HIS A 592 29.99 -33.14 26.12
CA HIS A 592 30.75 -33.37 24.90
C HIS A 592 31.83 -32.31 24.62
N GLU A 593 31.86 -31.20 25.37
CA GLU A 593 32.88 -30.17 25.17
C GLU A 593 34.11 -30.42 26.06
N PRO A 594 35.32 -29.96 25.65
CA PRO A 594 36.57 -30.29 26.35
C PRO A 594 36.55 -29.97 27.86
N LEU A 595 35.95 -28.83 28.23
CA LEU A 595 35.81 -28.39 29.61
C LEU A 595 34.89 -29.35 30.42
N GLY A 596 33.72 -29.69 29.88
CA GLY A 596 32.77 -30.60 30.52
C GLY A 596 33.32 -32.03 30.66
N ILE A 597 34.07 -32.51 29.66
CA ILE A 597 34.77 -33.82 29.71
C ILE A 597 35.79 -33.83 30.87
N CYS A 598 36.61 -32.78 30.99
CA CYS A 598 37.63 -32.68 32.04
C CYS A 598 37.02 -32.67 33.45
N LEU A 599 35.96 -31.89 33.65
CA LEU A 599 35.29 -31.80 34.96
C LEU A 599 34.57 -33.11 35.33
N THR A 600 33.90 -33.74 34.36
CA THR A 600 33.20 -35.03 34.57
C THR A 600 34.17 -36.15 34.91
N THR A 601 35.27 -36.27 34.18
CA THR A 601 36.30 -37.30 34.43
C THR A 601 36.95 -37.13 35.79
N THR A 602 37.27 -35.88 36.17
CA THR A 602 37.84 -35.56 37.49
C THR A 602 36.88 -35.87 38.64
N SER A 603 35.59 -35.58 38.46
CA SER A 603 34.53 -35.91 39.40
C SER A 603 34.39 -37.42 39.63
N LEU A 604 34.27 -38.19 38.54
CA LEU A 604 34.16 -39.65 38.60
C LEU A 604 35.40 -40.30 39.21
N LEU A 605 36.59 -39.79 38.89
CA LEU A 605 37.85 -40.23 39.49
C LEU A 605 37.85 -39.97 41.00
N GLY A 606 37.41 -38.80 41.45
CA GLY A 606 37.27 -38.47 42.87
C GLY A 606 36.30 -39.38 43.60
N THR A 607 35.12 -39.63 43.01
CA THR A 607 34.13 -40.59 43.53
C THR A 607 34.71 -42.00 43.64
N PHE A 608 35.45 -42.46 42.63
CA PHE A 608 36.09 -43.77 42.62
C PHE A 608 37.15 -43.89 43.72
N ILE A 609 38.07 -42.94 43.82
CA ILE A 609 39.10 -42.93 44.88
C ILE A 609 38.45 -42.91 46.27
N CYS A 610 37.42 -42.09 46.47
CA CYS A 610 36.71 -42.02 47.75
C CYS A 610 36.01 -43.36 48.10
N ALA A 611 35.45 -44.07 47.11
CA ALA A 611 34.85 -45.39 47.31
C ALA A 611 35.91 -46.46 47.66
N VAL A 612 37.08 -46.41 47.03
CA VAL A 612 38.23 -47.29 47.37
C VAL A 612 38.68 -47.05 48.81
N VAL A 613 38.83 -45.78 49.23
CA VAL A 613 39.20 -45.42 50.61
C VAL A 613 38.14 -45.91 51.61
N LEU A 614 36.84 -45.76 51.28
CA LEU A 614 35.75 -46.29 52.09
C LEU A 614 35.80 -47.83 52.20
N GLY A 615 36.13 -48.52 51.11
CA GLY A 615 36.36 -49.97 51.08
C GLY A 615 37.52 -50.42 51.98
N ILE A 616 38.65 -49.70 51.94
CA ILE A 616 39.81 -49.97 52.80
C ILE A 616 39.45 -49.79 54.28
N PHE A 617 38.75 -48.71 54.63
CA PHE A 617 38.34 -48.42 56.00
C PHE A 617 37.29 -49.41 56.54
N THR A 618 36.38 -49.89 55.68
CA THR A 618 35.41 -50.94 56.05
C THR A 618 36.08 -52.29 56.26
N TYR A 619 36.98 -52.70 55.37
CA TYR A 619 37.72 -53.96 55.50
C TYR A 619 38.63 -53.99 56.74
N HIS A 620 39.34 -52.89 57.03
CA HIS A 620 40.22 -52.77 58.20
C HIS A 620 39.55 -52.16 59.44
N ARG A 621 38.21 -52.25 59.57
CA ARG A 621 37.43 -51.63 60.66
C ARG A 621 37.83 -52.10 62.08
N SER A 622 38.38 -53.30 62.20
CA SER A 622 38.85 -53.86 63.48
C SER A 622 40.24 -53.36 63.90
N THR A 623 40.97 -52.65 63.02
CA THR A 623 42.33 -52.19 63.32
C THR A 623 42.37 -51.05 64.35
N PRO A 624 43.41 -50.99 65.21
CA PRO A 624 43.54 -49.96 66.23
C PRO A 624 43.52 -48.53 65.67
N MET A 625 44.04 -48.30 64.47
CA MET A 625 44.09 -46.97 63.86
C MET A 625 42.72 -46.45 63.41
N VAL A 626 41.83 -47.32 62.91
CA VAL A 626 40.46 -46.93 62.53
C VAL A 626 39.58 -46.75 63.78
N ARG A 627 39.77 -47.57 64.83
CA ARG A 627 39.02 -47.45 66.10
C ARG A 627 39.45 -46.25 66.96
N ALA A 628 40.74 -45.94 67.03
CA ALA A 628 41.25 -44.79 67.79
C ALA A 628 40.74 -43.46 67.22
N ASN A 629 40.46 -43.41 65.92
CA ASN A 629 40.02 -42.23 65.19
C ASN A 629 38.52 -42.19 64.92
N ASN A 630 37.72 -42.38 65.98
CA ASN A 630 36.26 -42.27 65.98
C ASN A 630 35.63 -42.75 64.66
N SER A 631 35.62 -44.08 64.48
CA SER A 631 35.33 -44.72 63.20
C SER A 631 34.03 -44.24 62.53
N GLU A 632 32.99 -43.95 63.33
CA GLU A 632 31.67 -43.50 62.84
C GLU A 632 31.73 -42.14 62.12
N LEU A 633 32.41 -41.14 62.70
CA LEU A 633 32.57 -39.81 62.06
C LEU A 633 33.42 -39.88 60.80
N SER A 634 34.43 -40.76 60.78
CA SER A 634 35.28 -40.95 59.60
C SER A 634 34.52 -41.63 58.45
N PHE A 635 33.60 -42.57 58.74
CA PHE A 635 32.70 -43.15 57.73
C PHE A 635 31.69 -42.13 57.20
N LEU A 636 31.07 -41.33 58.07
CA LEU A 636 30.16 -40.26 57.67
C LEU A 636 30.85 -39.20 56.80
N LEU A 637 32.09 -38.85 57.13
CA LEU A 637 32.91 -37.92 56.35
C LEU A 637 33.24 -38.47 54.95
N LEU A 638 33.61 -39.75 54.82
CA LEU A 638 33.87 -40.38 53.52
C LEU A 638 32.60 -40.52 52.67
N LEU A 639 31.45 -40.84 53.29
CA LEU A 639 30.17 -40.87 52.59
C LEU A 639 29.79 -39.47 52.08
N SER A 640 30.00 -38.45 52.90
CA SER A 640 29.78 -37.05 52.54
C SER A 640 30.70 -36.60 51.40
N LEU A 641 32.01 -36.88 51.46
CA LEU A 641 32.96 -36.57 50.39
C LEU A 641 32.61 -37.26 49.06
N LYS A 642 32.15 -38.52 49.12
CA LYS A 642 31.64 -39.22 47.92
C LYS A 642 30.44 -38.46 47.32
N SER A 643 29.52 -37.97 48.15
CA SER A 643 28.38 -37.15 47.73
C SER A 643 28.83 -35.79 47.16
N CYS A 644 29.85 -35.14 47.75
CA CYS A 644 30.43 -33.90 47.24
C CYS A 644 31.05 -34.05 45.84
N PHE A 645 31.73 -35.17 45.56
CA PHE A 645 32.18 -35.45 44.19
C PHE A 645 30.98 -35.65 43.26
N LEU A 646 30.00 -36.45 43.65
CA LEU A 646 28.85 -36.77 42.79
C LEU A 646 27.95 -35.56 42.49
N CYS A 647 27.80 -34.61 43.43
CA CYS A 647 26.93 -33.44 43.24
C CYS A 647 27.45 -32.48 42.15
N SER A 648 28.76 -32.47 41.86
CA SER A 648 29.33 -31.69 40.76
C SER A 648 28.75 -32.06 39.40
N LEU A 649 28.28 -33.30 39.20
CA LEU A 649 27.69 -33.74 37.95
C LEU A 649 26.33 -33.07 37.65
N LEU A 650 25.65 -32.56 38.68
CA LEU A 650 24.35 -31.86 38.52
C LEU A 650 24.49 -30.48 37.85
N PHE A 651 25.71 -29.95 37.76
CA PHE A 651 26.02 -28.69 37.10
C PHE A 651 26.40 -28.85 35.61
N ILE A 652 26.60 -30.09 35.14
CA ILE A 652 27.00 -30.38 33.76
C ILE A 652 25.79 -30.96 33.01
N GLY A 653 25.56 -30.50 31.78
CA GLY A 653 24.47 -30.94 30.92
C GLY A 653 23.41 -29.87 30.69
N ARG A 654 22.37 -30.22 29.93
CA ARG A 654 21.32 -29.28 29.55
C ARG A 654 20.49 -28.90 30.79
N PRO A 655 20.32 -27.60 31.11
CA PRO A 655 19.58 -27.18 32.29
C PRO A 655 18.10 -27.55 32.14
N SER A 656 17.62 -28.32 33.11
CA SER A 656 16.23 -28.73 33.28
C SER A 656 15.73 -28.21 34.61
N LEU A 657 14.41 -28.15 34.79
CA LEU A 657 13.81 -27.68 36.04
C LEU A 657 14.37 -28.43 37.27
N TRP A 658 14.44 -29.76 37.18
CA TRP A 658 14.93 -30.62 38.26
C TRP A 658 16.43 -30.45 38.53
N THR A 659 17.26 -30.34 37.49
CA THR A 659 18.71 -30.17 37.68
C THR A 659 19.05 -28.80 38.26
N CYS A 660 18.36 -27.73 37.82
CA CYS A 660 18.55 -26.38 38.37
C CYS A 660 18.20 -26.31 39.87
N GLN A 661 17.12 -26.97 40.29
CA GLN A 661 16.68 -26.99 41.69
C GLN A 661 17.61 -27.81 42.59
N LEU A 662 18.07 -28.98 42.10
CA LEU A 662 18.83 -29.92 42.92
C LEU A 662 20.31 -29.54 43.07
N ARG A 663 20.93 -28.89 42.08
CA ARG A 663 22.39 -28.70 42.06
C ARG A 663 22.95 -27.94 43.27
N HIS A 664 22.38 -26.79 43.62
CA HIS A 664 22.85 -26.00 44.78
C HIS A 664 22.41 -26.59 46.12
N ALA A 665 21.26 -27.26 46.17
CA ALA A 665 20.79 -27.94 47.38
C ALA A 665 21.64 -29.17 47.72
N ALA A 666 21.94 -30.02 46.72
CA ALA A 666 22.80 -31.18 46.87
C ALA A 666 24.24 -30.76 47.21
N PHE A 667 24.75 -29.70 46.58
CA PHE A 667 26.01 -29.07 46.94
C PHE A 667 26.01 -28.63 48.42
N GLY A 668 25.06 -27.78 48.83
CA GLY A 668 25.04 -27.21 50.17
C GLY A 668 24.89 -28.25 51.28
N ILE A 669 23.98 -29.21 51.13
CA ILE A 669 23.74 -30.27 52.11
C ILE A 669 24.97 -31.18 52.26
N SER A 670 25.58 -31.59 51.14
CA SER A 670 26.77 -32.46 51.16
C SER A 670 27.96 -31.74 51.84
N PHE A 671 28.19 -30.47 51.49
CA PHE A 671 29.30 -29.70 52.06
C PHE A 671 29.12 -29.40 53.54
N VAL A 672 27.92 -29.03 53.99
CA VAL A 672 27.67 -28.83 55.44
C VAL A 672 27.83 -30.13 56.21
N LEU A 673 27.37 -31.26 55.68
CA LEU A 673 27.59 -32.56 56.31
C LEU A 673 29.09 -32.84 56.47
N CYS A 674 29.88 -32.55 55.43
CA CYS A 674 31.34 -32.71 55.45
C CYS A 674 32.01 -31.80 56.50
N VAL A 675 31.73 -30.49 56.47
CA VAL A 675 32.31 -29.52 57.40
C VAL A 675 31.86 -29.77 58.85
N SER A 676 30.60 -30.16 59.06
CA SER A 676 30.07 -30.50 60.39
C SER A 676 30.76 -31.72 60.98
N CYS A 677 31.06 -32.75 60.16
CA CYS A 677 31.85 -33.90 60.59
C CYS A 677 33.26 -33.47 61.03
N ILE A 678 33.91 -32.58 60.28
CA ILE A 678 35.24 -32.06 60.64
C ILE A 678 35.17 -31.23 61.92
N LEU A 679 34.19 -30.33 62.05
CA LEU A 679 33.97 -29.50 63.23
C LEU A 679 33.80 -30.35 64.49
N VAL A 680 32.90 -31.34 64.46
CA VAL A 680 32.68 -32.25 65.59
C VAL A 680 33.94 -33.06 65.88
N LYS A 681 34.65 -33.53 64.85
CA LYS A 681 35.92 -34.24 65.02
C LYS A 681 36.99 -33.37 65.70
N THR A 682 37.10 -32.09 65.34
CA THR A 682 38.00 -31.12 66.00
C THR A 682 37.59 -30.88 67.46
N ILE A 683 36.29 -30.77 67.74
CA ILE A 683 35.78 -30.64 69.12
C ILE A 683 36.12 -31.88 69.95
N VAL A 684 36.01 -33.09 69.38
CA VAL A 684 36.41 -34.34 70.06
C VAL A 684 37.90 -34.32 70.41
N VAL A 685 38.77 -33.92 69.47
CA VAL A 685 40.22 -33.81 69.72
C VAL A 685 40.50 -32.82 70.86
N LEU A 686 39.85 -31.65 70.86
CA LEU A 686 39.98 -30.65 71.93
C LEU A 686 39.43 -31.15 73.28
N ALA A 687 38.34 -31.91 73.28
CA ALA A 687 37.71 -32.46 74.49
C ALA A 687 38.56 -33.57 75.14
N VAL A 688 39.13 -34.48 74.34
CA VAL A 688 40.06 -35.53 74.81
C VAL A 688 41.31 -34.90 75.43
N PHE A 689 41.84 -33.83 74.82
CA PHE A 689 42.98 -33.11 75.38
C PHE A 689 42.63 -32.37 76.69
N LYS A 690 41.48 -31.68 76.76
CA LYS A 690 41.02 -31.02 78.00
C LYS A 690 40.77 -32.01 79.14
N ALA A 691 40.28 -33.21 78.83
CA ALA A 691 40.09 -34.29 79.81
C ALA A 691 41.42 -34.87 80.33
N SER A 692 42.52 -34.70 79.57
CA SER A 692 43.86 -35.16 79.95
C SER A 692 44.59 -34.23 80.94
N LYS A 693 44.01 -33.05 81.28
CA LYS A 693 44.53 -32.14 82.32
C LYS A 693 43.94 -32.45 83.72
N PRO A 694 44.70 -32.27 84.82
CA PRO A 694 44.21 -32.53 86.18
C PRO A 694 42.97 -31.67 86.50
N GLY A 695 41.85 -32.31 86.88
CA GLY A 695 40.56 -31.65 87.15
C GLY A 695 39.55 -31.59 85.98
N GLY A 696 39.89 -32.09 84.78
CA GLY A 696 39.07 -31.98 83.55
C GLY A 696 38.05 -33.09 83.27
N GLY A 697 37.87 -34.05 84.20
CA GLY A 697 37.13 -35.30 83.96
C GLY A 697 35.62 -35.15 83.65
N ALA A 698 35.01 -34.00 83.94
CA ALA A 698 33.60 -33.74 83.64
C ALA A 698 33.33 -33.52 82.13
N SER A 699 34.32 -33.00 81.38
CA SER A 699 34.13 -32.64 79.96
C SER A 699 33.96 -33.84 79.03
N LEU A 700 34.58 -34.99 79.35
CA LEU A 700 34.51 -36.21 78.53
C LEU A 700 33.16 -36.94 78.67
N LYS A 701 32.49 -36.83 79.83
CA LYS A 701 31.15 -37.42 80.06
C LYS A 701 30.02 -36.67 79.33
N TRP A 702 30.20 -35.39 79.04
CA TRP A 702 29.20 -34.52 78.40
C TRP A 702 29.25 -34.55 76.86
N PHE A 703 30.11 -35.34 76.22
CA PHE A 703 30.22 -35.33 74.75
C PHE A 703 30.45 -36.73 74.15
N GLY A 704 29.51 -37.64 74.43
CA GLY A 704 29.51 -39.03 73.93
C GLY A 704 29.13 -39.18 72.45
N ALA A 705 29.22 -40.41 71.91
CA ALA A 705 28.97 -40.70 70.49
C ALA A 705 27.56 -40.33 70.00
N VAL A 706 26.54 -40.48 70.85
CA VAL A 706 25.15 -40.08 70.55
C VAL A 706 25.04 -38.56 70.36
N GLN A 707 25.74 -37.79 71.20
CA GLN A 707 25.74 -36.33 71.13
C GLN A 707 26.53 -35.82 69.92
N GLN A 708 27.64 -36.48 69.57
CA GLN A 708 28.39 -36.20 68.34
C GLN A 708 27.52 -36.39 67.10
N ARG A 709 26.77 -37.51 67.01
CA ARG A 709 25.80 -37.76 65.92
C ARG A 709 24.68 -36.72 65.91
N GLY A 710 24.14 -36.41 67.08
CA GLY A 710 23.11 -35.38 67.25
C GLY A 710 23.58 -34.02 66.75
N THR A 711 24.79 -33.58 67.11
CA THR A 711 25.35 -32.30 66.66
C THR A 711 25.55 -32.25 65.15
N VAL A 712 26.12 -33.29 64.53
CA VAL A 712 26.28 -33.33 63.06
C VAL A 712 24.93 -33.28 62.35
N LEU A 713 23.93 -34.03 62.83
CA LEU A 713 22.59 -34.03 62.25
C LEU A 713 21.91 -32.68 62.41
N VAL A 714 21.97 -32.05 63.59
CA VAL A 714 21.36 -30.73 63.84
C VAL A 714 21.97 -29.67 62.92
N LEU A 715 23.30 -29.59 62.81
CA LEU A 715 23.97 -28.63 61.93
C LEU A 715 23.60 -28.85 60.45
N THR A 716 23.49 -30.11 60.02
CA THR A 716 23.10 -30.44 58.64
C THR A 716 21.61 -30.17 58.38
N SER A 717 20.73 -30.39 59.36
CA SER A 717 19.29 -30.11 59.26
C SER A 717 19.01 -28.61 59.11
N ILE A 718 19.81 -27.74 59.74
CA ILE A 718 19.72 -26.29 59.54
C ILE A 718 19.96 -25.95 58.06
N GLN A 719 20.99 -26.54 57.44
CA GLN A 719 21.25 -26.33 56.01
C GLN A 719 20.13 -26.88 55.12
N ALA A 720 19.58 -28.05 55.45
CA ALA A 720 18.44 -28.61 54.72
C ALA A 720 17.20 -27.69 54.80
N ALA A 721 16.95 -27.08 55.96
CA ALA A 721 15.88 -26.10 56.14
C ALA A 721 16.12 -24.82 55.31
N ILE A 722 17.35 -24.30 55.28
CA ILE A 722 17.74 -23.16 54.43
C ILE A 722 17.49 -23.48 52.96
N CYS A 723 17.92 -24.65 52.47
CA CYS A 723 17.70 -25.08 51.09
C CYS A 723 16.22 -25.24 50.76
N THR A 724 15.43 -25.82 51.67
CA THR A 724 13.98 -26.02 51.48
C THR A 724 13.25 -24.68 51.43
N ALA A 725 13.54 -23.77 52.36
CA ALA A 725 12.95 -22.43 52.37
C ALA A 725 13.31 -21.64 51.09
N TRP A 726 14.55 -21.77 50.61
CA TRP A 726 14.98 -21.12 49.37
C TRP A 726 14.25 -21.69 48.14
N ILE A 727 14.16 -23.02 48.00
CA ILE A 727 13.45 -23.65 46.88
C ILE A 727 11.96 -23.29 46.87
N VAL A 728 11.31 -23.24 48.04
CA VAL A 728 9.87 -22.93 48.15
C VAL A 728 9.59 -21.45 47.88
N SER A 729 10.46 -20.54 48.31
CA SER A 729 10.26 -19.10 48.14
C SER A 729 10.64 -18.60 46.74
N ALA A 730 11.80 -19.03 46.22
CA ALA A 730 12.34 -18.58 44.94
C ALA A 730 13.21 -19.68 44.33
N SER A 731 12.57 -20.68 43.71
CA SER A 731 13.27 -21.82 43.11
C SER A 731 14.15 -21.42 41.94
N PRO A 732 15.39 -21.94 41.83
CA PRO A 732 16.20 -21.80 40.62
C PRO A 732 15.51 -22.40 39.41
N ALA A 733 15.53 -21.70 38.27
CA ALA A 733 14.82 -22.09 37.07
C ALA A 733 15.69 -21.98 35.81
N PRO A 734 15.46 -22.82 34.79
CA PRO A 734 16.16 -22.69 33.51
C PRO A 734 15.75 -21.40 32.80
N HIS A 735 16.72 -20.64 32.32
CA HIS A 735 16.54 -19.38 31.63
C HIS A 735 17.28 -19.40 30.29
N LYS A 736 16.63 -18.85 29.27
CA LYS A 736 17.23 -18.63 27.94
C LYS A 736 17.73 -17.20 27.88
N ASN A 737 19.04 -17.01 27.95
CA ASN A 737 19.64 -15.69 27.89
C ASN A 737 20.10 -15.38 26.46
N THR A 738 19.51 -14.33 25.87
CA THR A 738 19.82 -13.80 24.53
C THR A 738 20.59 -12.48 24.59
N GLN A 739 20.87 -11.95 25.78
CA GLN A 739 21.51 -10.64 25.96
C GLN A 739 23.03 -10.66 25.82
N TYR A 740 23.67 -11.81 26.10
CA TYR A 740 25.12 -11.93 25.97
C TYR A 740 25.59 -11.89 24.50
N HIS A 741 24.81 -12.48 23.59
CA HIS A 741 25.14 -12.62 22.17
C HIS A 741 23.87 -12.63 21.32
N ASN A 742 23.82 -11.82 20.25
CA ASN A 742 22.65 -11.75 19.37
C ASN A 742 22.48 -12.99 18.48
N ASP A 743 23.57 -13.73 18.23
CA ASP A 743 23.65 -14.89 17.33
C ASP A 743 23.47 -16.25 18.04
N LYS A 744 23.40 -16.27 19.38
CA LYS A 744 23.36 -17.50 20.19
C LYS A 744 22.38 -17.38 21.36
N ILE A 745 21.88 -18.52 21.81
CA ILE A 745 21.04 -18.63 23.02
C ILE A 745 21.85 -19.34 24.10
N VAL A 746 22.19 -18.64 25.18
CA VAL A 746 22.89 -19.22 26.34
C VAL A 746 21.84 -19.78 27.29
N TYR A 747 21.90 -21.09 27.55
CA TYR A 747 21.05 -21.75 28.54
C TYR A 747 21.76 -21.76 29.88
N GLU A 748 21.16 -21.09 30.87
CA GLU A 748 21.66 -21.03 32.23
C GLU A 748 20.54 -21.34 33.23
N CYS A 749 20.90 -21.71 34.45
CA CYS A 749 19.94 -21.81 35.53
C CYS A 749 20.06 -20.54 36.38
N VAL A 750 19.06 -19.66 36.30
CA VAL A 750 19.04 -18.47 37.16
C VAL A 750 18.75 -18.89 38.59
N VAL A 751 19.50 -18.28 39.51
CA VAL A 751 19.50 -18.60 40.94
C VAL A 751 18.18 -18.19 41.63
N GLY A 752 17.36 -17.34 40.99
CA GLY A 752 16.05 -16.90 41.48
C GLY A 752 16.14 -15.87 42.60
N SER A 753 16.84 -16.20 43.69
CA SER A 753 17.13 -15.28 44.81
C SER A 753 18.62 -15.26 45.13
N THR A 754 19.25 -14.12 44.86
CA THR A 754 20.66 -13.87 45.24
C THR A 754 20.86 -13.92 46.75
N VAL A 755 19.86 -13.49 47.51
CA VAL A 755 19.85 -13.57 48.98
C VAL A 755 19.85 -15.02 49.45
N GLY A 756 19.02 -15.88 48.85
CA GLY A 756 18.97 -17.31 49.19
C GLY A 756 20.30 -18.03 48.97
N PHE A 757 20.93 -17.76 47.82
CA PHE A 757 22.27 -18.29 47.51
C PHE A 757 23.36 -17.76 48.46
N ALA A 758 23.33 -16.47 48.79
CA ALA A 758 24.26 -15.87 49.75
C ALA A 758 24.11 -16.45 51.16
N VAL A 759 22.87 -16.72 51.62
CA VAL A 759 22.61 -17.35 52.92
C VAL A 759 23.13 -18.79 52.95
N LEU A 760 22.94 -19.56 51.87
CA LEU A 760 23.47 -20.92 51.73
C LEU A 760 25.00 -20.95 51.84
N LEU A 761 25.69 -20.13 51.05
CA LEU A 761 27.16 -20.04 51.09
C LEU A 761 27.66 -19.46 52.41
N GLY A 762 26.95 -18.48 52.97
CA GLY A 762 27.28 -17.84 54.24
C GLY A 762 27.27 -18.81 55.41
N TYR A 763 26.30 -19.73 55.47
CA TYR A 763 26.26 -20.76 56.52
C TYR A 763 27.40 -21.77 56.41
N ILE A 764 27.72 -22.23 55.19
CA ILE A 764 28.88 -23.10 54.92
C ILE A 764 30.17 -22.39 55.35
N GLY A 765 30.33 -21.12 54.95
CA GLY A 765 31.48 -20.29 55.31
C GLY A 765 31.62 -20.09 56.82
N PHE A 766 30.52 -19.82 57.52
CA PHE A 766 30.49 -19.69 58.97
C PHE A 766 30.98 -20.96 59.68
N LEU A 767 30.44 -22.13 59.30
CA LEU A 767 30.88 -23.40 59.87
C LEU A 767 32.34 -23.72 59.53
N ALA A 768 32.79 -23.38 58.32
CA ALA A 768 34.17 -23.59 57.90
C ALA A 768 35.16 -22.71 58.69
N ILE A 769 34.83 -21.42 58.89
CA ILE A 769 35.63 -20.50 59.71
C ILE A 769 35.68 -20.98 61.16
N LEU A 770 34.53 -21.36 61.74
CA LEU A 770 34.48 -21.89 63.10
C LEU A 770 35.34 -23.16 63.24
N SER A 771 35.24 -24.07 62.27
CA SER A 771 36.03 -25.29 62.23
C SER A 771 37.53 -25.00 62.07
N PHE A 772 37.90 -24.04 61.21
CA PHE A 772 39.28 -23.60 61.04
C PHE A 772 39.86 -22.97 62.31
N LEU A 773 39.12 -22.09 62.99
CA LEU A 773 39.55 -21.47 64.24
C LEU A 773 39.80 -22.51 65.34
N LEU A 774 38.88 -23.47 65.50
CA LEU A 774 39.05 -24.55 66.46
C LEU A 774 40.22 -25.49 66.08
N ALA A 775 40.40 -25.79 64.79
CA ALA A 775 41.51 -26.62 64.32
C ALA A 775 42.85 -25.90 64.53
N PHE A 776 42.91 -24.60 64.28
CA PHE A 776 44.09 -23.77 64.51
C PHE A 776 44.49 -23.76 65.99
N LEU A 777 43.52 -23.68 66.92
CA LEU A 777 43.79 -23.80 68.36
C LEU A 777 44.33 -25.19 68.73
N ALA A 778 43.90 -26.25 68.03
CA ALA A 778 44.36 -27.62 68.26
C ALA A 778 45.77 -27.92 67.69
N ARG A 779 46.36 -27.01 66.88
CA ARG A 779 47.59 -27.29 66.11
C ARG A 779 48.86 -27.51 66.94
N ASN A 780 48.91 -26.93 68.15
CA ASN A 780 50.07 -26.97 69.04
C ASN A 780 49.99 -28.10 70.07
N LEU A 781 49.00 -29.01 69.96
CA LEU A 781 48.80 -30.10 70.89
C LEU A 781 49.81 -31.24 70.59
N PRO A 782 50.63 -31.67 71.56
CA PRO A 782 51.51 -32.82 71.40
C PRO A 782 50.67 -34.09 71.53
N ASP A 783 50.35 -34.70 70.39
CA ASP A 783 49.80 -36.05 70.35
C ASP A 783 50.61 -36.89 69.35
N ASN A 784 50.76 -38.19 69.59
CA ASN A 784 51.65 -39.09 68.82
C ASN A 784 51.22 -39.27 67.35
N PHE A 785 50.11 -38.65 66.94
CA PHE A 785 49.71 -38.49 65.55
C PHE A 785 49.37 -37.01 65.29
N ASN A 786 50.02 -36.41 64.29
CA ASN A 786 49.82 -35.04 63.78
C ASN A 786 48.41 -34.77 63.20
N GLU A 787 47.36 -35.42 63.71
CA GLU A 787 45.99 -35.38 63.21
C GLU A 787 45.40 -33.97 63.26
N ALA A 788 45.60 -33.24 64.37
CA ALA A 788 45.17 -31.85 64.47
C ALA A 788 45.83 -30.96 63.40
N LYS A 789 47.11 -31.19 63.07
CA LYS A 789 47.84 -30.43 62.03
C LYS A 789 47.30 -30.72 60.64
N LEU A 790 46.92 -31.96 60.34
CA LEU A 790 46.31 -32.36 59.07
C LEU A 790 44.90 -31.78 58.91
N ILE A 791 44.11 -31.72 59.99
CA ILE A 791 42.78 -31.08 59.99
C ILE A 791 42.90 -29.57 59.74
N THR A 792 43.87 -28.90 60.38
CA THR A 792 44.11 -27.47 60.14
C THR A 792 44.55 -27.19 58.71
N PHE A 793 45.43 -28.04 58.15
CA PHE A 793 45.87 -27.93 56.77
C PHE A 793 44.72 -28.14 55.77
N SER A 794 43.86 -29.14 56.01
CA SER A 794 42.71 -29.44 55.15
C SER A 794 41.67 -28.30 55.17
N MET A 795 41.40 -27.72 56.34
CA MET A 795 40.48 -26.57 56.47
C MET A 795 41.05 -25.27 55.90
N LEU A 796 42.38 -25.09 55.93
CA LEU A 796 43.02 -23.95 55.27
C LEU A 796 42.86 -24.00 53.74
N ILE A 797 43.09 -25.18 53.14
CA ILE A 797 42.87 -25.40 51.70
C ILE A 797 41.41 -25.13 51.34
N PHE A 798 40.48 -25.65 52.14
CA PHE A 798 39.04 -25.43 51.94
C PHE A 798 38.69 -23.94 51.94
N CYS A 799 39.11 -23.18 52.96
CA CYS A 799 38.82 -21.75 53.04
C CYS A 799 39.45 -20.96 51.88
N ALA A 800 40.68 -21.28 51.47
CA ALA A 800 41.35 -20.60 50.37
C ALA A 800 40.62 -20.76 49.02
N VAL A 801 40.15 -21.97 48.71
CA VAL A 801 39.38 -22.26 47.48
C VAL A 801 38.07 -21.48 47.45
N TRP A 802 37.32 -21.45 48.56
CA TRP A 802 36.03 -20.76 48.61
C TRP A 802 36.14 -19.23 48.64
N VAL A 803 37.23 -18.66 49.18
CA VAL A 803 37.51 -17.22 49.05
C VAL A 803 37.83 -16.84 47.59
N ALA A 804 38.56 -17.70 46.86
CA ALA A 804 38.87 -17.47 45.45
C ALA A 804 37.65 -17.67 44.52
N PHE A 805 36.69 -18.52 44.91
CA PHE A 805 35.47 -18.79 44.14
C PHE A 805 34.61 -17.54 43.93
N VAL A 806 34.37 -16.74 44.97
CA VAL A 806 33.43 -15.60 44.93
C VAL A 806 33.74 -14.61 43.79
N PRO A 807 34.97 -14.05 43.67
CA PRO A 807 35.30 -13.14 42.57
C PRO A 807 35.33 -13.84 41.20
N ALA A 808 35.67 -15.13 41.13
CA ALA A 808 35.70 -15.87 39.87
C ALA A 808 34.27 -16.15 39.34
N TYR A 809 33.32 -16.44 40.23
CA TYR A 809 31.92 -16.68 39.89
C TYR A 809 31.23 -15.43 39.34
N VAL A 810 31.42 -14.27 39.98
CA VAL A 810 30.77 -13.00 39.59
C VAL A 810 31.26 -12.50 38.22
N ASN A 811 32.53 -12.75 37.87
CA ASN A 811 33.12 -12.26 36.63
C ASN A 811 32.93 -13.21 35.41
N SER A 812 32.36 -14.39 35.62
CA SER A 812 32.23 -15.42 34.57
C SER A 812 30.79 -15.50 34.05
N PRO A 813 30.52 -15.24 32.76
CA PRO A 813 29.16 -15.32 32.21
C PRO A 813 28.76 -16.75 31.80
N GLY A 814 27.46 -17.06 31.90
CA GLY A 814 26.86 -18.28 31.36
C GLY A 814 27.54 -19.58 31.83
N LYS A 815 27.89 -20.46 30.89
CA LYS A 815 28.47 -21.79 31.18
C LYS A 815 29.77 -21.78 32.00
N TYR A 816 30.50 -20.66 32.01
CA TYR A 816 31.76 -20.54 32.76
C TYR A 816 31.55 -20.36 34.27
N SER A 817 30.42 -19.77 34.71
CA SER A 817 30.12 -19.65 36.14
C SER A 817 29.86 -21.02 36.78
N ASP A 818 29.08 -21.88 36.10
CA ASP A 818 28.83 -23.26 36.51
C ASP A 818 30.15 -24.07 36.58
N ALA A 819 31.04 -23.87 35.61
CA ALA A 819 32.35 -24.56 35.59
C ALA A 819 33.26 -24.14 36.75
N VAL A 820 33.27 -22.85 37.12
CA VAL A 820 34.03 -22.33 38.27
C VAL A 820 33.52 -22.92 39.59
N GLU A 821 32.19 -23.07 39.75
CA GLU A 821 31.59 -23.70 40.93
C GLU A 821 31.99 -25.18 41.04
N VAL A 822 31.92 -25.93 39.94
CA VAL A 822 32.36 -27.33 39.88
C VAL A 822 33.85 -27.46 40.24
N PHE A 823 34.70 -26.57 39.71
CA PHE A 823 36.12 -26.58 40.03
C PHE A 823 36.38 -26.38 41.53
N ALA A 824 35.69 -25.43 42.16
CA ALA A 824 35.80 -25.18 43.60
C ALA A 824 35.34 -26.39 44.44
N ILE A 825 34.25 -27.05 44.03
CA ILE A 825 33.73 -28.27 44.68
C ILE A 825 34.77 -29.40 44.62
N LEU A 826 35.34 -29.65 43.44
CA LEU A 826 36.31 -30.72 43.23
C LEU A 826 37.62 -30.46 44.00
N ALA A 827 38.18 -29.25 43.87
CA ALA A 827 39.44 -28.89 44.51
C ALA A 827 39.35 -28.98 46.05
N SER A 828 38.26 -28.49 46.64
CA SER A 828 38.05 -28.58 48.08
C SER A 828 37.83 -30.02 48.56
N SER A 829 37.08 -30.83 47.82
CA SER A 829 36.84 -32.25 48.14
C SER A 829 38.11 -33.09 48.06
N PHE A 830 38.94 -32.91 47.03
CA PHE A 830 40.25 -33.55 46.92
C PHE A 830 41.21 -33.11 48.02
N GLY A 831 41.22 -31.81 48.36
CA GLY A 831 42.02 -31.28 49.47
C GLY A 831 41.69 -31.95 50.80
N LEU A 832 40.39 -32.12 51.10
CA LEU A 832 39.93 -32.81 52.31
C LEU A 832 40.26 -34.31 52.29
N LEU A 833 40.03 -35.00 51.17
CA LEU A 833 40.30 -36.43 51.03
C LEU A 833 41.79 -36.76 51.23
N LEU A 834 42.67 -36.05 50.52
CA LEU A 834 44.11 -36.28 50.55
C LEU A 834 44.72 -35.94 51.92
N ALA A 835 44.35 -34.80 52.51
CA ALA A 835 44.91 -34.36 53.78
C ALA A 835 44.47 -35.23 54.97
N LEU A 836 43.20 -35.66 55.03
CA LEU A 836 42.65 -36.38 56.18
C LEU A 836 42.83 -37.90 56.09
N PHE A 837 42.73 -38.47 54.89
CA PHE A 837 42.74 -39.92 54.70
C PHE A 837 43.99 -40.45 54.01
N GLY A 838 44.72 -39.63 53.25
CA GLY A 838 45.96 -40.03 52.56
C GLY A 838 47.01 -40.61 53.52
N PRO A 839 47.43 -39.88 54.59
CA PRO A 839 48.39 -40.39 55.56
C PRO A 839 47.91 -41.65 56.29
N LYS A 840 46.60 -41.81 56.46
CA LYS A 840 46.00 -42.96 57.14
C LYS A 840 46.01 -44.20 56.25
N CYS A 841 45.62 -44.07 54.99
CA CYS A 841 45.70 -45.16 54.02
C CYS A 841 47.15 -45.62 53.82
N TYR A 842 48.11 -44.68 53.78
CA TYR A 842 49.54 -44.98 53.72
C TYR A 842 49.99 -45.86 54.90
N ILE A 843 49.56 -45.56 56.12
CA ILE A 843 49.92 -46.35 57.31
C ILE A 843 49.24 -47.73 57.31
N ILE A 844 47.95 -47.82 56.92
CA ILE A 844 47.23 -49.11 56.87
C ILE A 844 47.84 -50.07 55.85
N LEU A 845 48.21 -49.57 54.66
CA LEU A 845 48.61 -50.40 53.52
C LEU A 845 50.13 -50.64 53.44
N LEU A 846 50.95 -49.63 53.75
CA LEU A 846 52.40 -49.66 53.49
C LEU A 846 53.27 -49.71 54.76
N ARG A 847 52.69 -49.47 55.95
CA ARG A 847 53.40 -49.44 57.24
C ARG A 847 52.62 -50.14 58.37
N PRO A 848 52.22 -51.42 58.21
CA PRO A 848 51.39 -52.14 59.19
C PRO A 848 52.03 -52.25 60.58
N GLU A 849 53.35 -52.14 60.71
CA GLU A 849 54.09 -52.14 61.98
C GLU A 849 53.69 -50.99 62.92
N ARG A 850 53.20 -49.87 62.36
CA ARG A 850 52.68 -48.72 63.12
C ARG A 850 51.18 -48.81 63.43
N ASN A 851 50.49 -49.87 62.98
CA ASN A 851 49.05 -50.11 63.18
C ASN A 851 48.77 -51.05 64.38
N THR A 852 49.52 -50.90 65.48
CA THR A 852 49.36 -51.70 66.72
C THR A 852 48.99 -50.81 67.92
N LYS A 853 48.27 -51.35 68.90
CA LYS A 853 47.84 -50.61 70.10
C LYS A 853 49.04 -50.03 70.89
N LYS A 854 50.19 -50.72 70.87
CA LYS A 854 51.45 -50.27 71.48
C LYS A 854 52.05 -49.05 70.79
N ALA A 855 52.06 -49.01 69.45
CA ALA A 855 52.55 -47.87 68.70
C ALA A 855 51.63 -46.62 68.83
N ILE A 856 50.33 -46.83 69.11
CA ILE A 856 49.36 -45.74 69.23
C ILE A 856 49.35 -45.09 70.63
N MET A 857 49.59 -45.85 71.70
CA MET A 857 49.45 -45.35 73.09
C MET A 857 50.76 -44.87 73.75
N GLY A 858 51.91 -44.92 73.06
CA GLY A 858 53.19 -44.32 73.48
C GLY A 858 53.52 -44.40 74.98
N ARG A 859 54.05 -45.53 75.46
CA ARG A 859 54.68 -45.61 76.79
C ARG A 859 56.12 -46.11 76.63
N GLY A 860 57.08 -45.27 77.01
CA GLY A 860 58.48 -45.67 77.15
C GLY A 860 58.63 -46.71 78.25
N GLU A 861 59.42 -47.74 77.98
CA GLU A 861 59.86 -48.70 78.99
C GLU A 861 60.83 -48.00 79.94
N CYS A 862 60.52 -48.04 81.25
CA CYS A 862 61.57 -47.97 82.26
C CYS A 862 62.27 -49.33 82.26
N ASN A 863 63.57 -49.36 81.98
CA ASN A 863 64.46 -50.46 82.33
C ASN A 863 65.61 -49.88 83.16
N ASN A 864 65.78 -50.45 84.36
CA ASN A 864 66.81 -50.31 85.40
C ASN A 864 67.77 -49.11 85.39
#